data_AF-A0A1V6W7G7-F1
#
_entry.id   AF-A0A1V6W7G7-F1
#
_cell.length_a   1.000
_cell.length_b   1.000
_cell.length_c   1.000
_cell.angle_alpha   90.00
_cell.angle_beta   90.00
_cell.angle_gamma   90.00
#
_symmetry.space_group_name_H-M   'P 1'
#
loop_
_entity.id
_entity.type
_entity.pdbx_description
1 polymer ?
#
loop_
_entity_poly.entity_id
_entity_poly.type
_entity_poly.pdbx_seq_one_letter_code
_entity_poly.pdbx_strand_id
1 'polypeptide(L)'
;MAGPHRTPNYPHEECTARVVWAAHILFYLKDNQNHEKLHEAEKNVECGSNTDESSDCETDYETEKNVILSGPRNSVRQKFLDCIAQLLSPCKGWDGVTATAIREGEDGVEVDIARNDGFLSDEDCLDGEIMGYCEMLEGYLAGSAGAGTGRNTTATSLTEFELKMIDYTSRRIDHWVEILRQTLEIAHNCPDWNSQQWLGQEAAFKTWTTMTDLILQFDADDETVKSRPLIVQQAYRCLGLTQVRQLFSNTFGTKAGLKLWSKLNFVARPLVDCRLLGSIAAREPQLRNSKISLVLSKSKTTLEAKDVVGIFEAWERLGLGSTPEPVIRMLHPFSQRFEMACAEKFSLHAEMQLVMHYEKSCAPRPTLDYFGCSKRTCLLCETFLGALPSSIATRGRHGVCYPAWGVPSSNSGAIKVAVERLEKSLLARIRGILNDLMHPRQKSLAANVMQSGMVSDFSHLTLEEWQQREQDVQRFNNKQTIQHNDLLIIRQYDEEDGIGWTQIDPYPYLGTDKPFKGTMRIEHNPVRCRNLGSGFASFAPYQEGYCVSLIHRDAYLKDGSATNRSILASVRASCTSTIPHEYRGPMIALREIRHEDYADITLADFRHLMDYLISYRNTHVRESVPDLLHRAPTTFRGVKICCHGEVKFHGSELFVSVDLTRANQISLGSGSISPISVCLGMPIRFWKDLDAEFRHNPPGWEGGMTADSNPNVAVLMMETDSSKDEWGWAPMYWNSQIGNVWAVREDGRDLAVKDVAMMCHFARRKLQRMFEDVMESGSGLVSRQRVLDFITWDNMITHWDETGGH
;
A
#
# COMPACT_ATOMS: atom_id res chain seq x y z
N MET A 1 -3.53 31.66 30.92
CA MET A 1 -4.59 31.58 29.88
C MET A 1 -3.94 31.86 28.53
N ALA A 2 -3.54 30.81 27.82
CA ALA A 2 -3.06 30.91 26.44
C ALA A 2 -4.23 30.47 25.55
N GLY A 3 -4.71 31.37 24.71
CA GLY A 3 -5.81 31.07 23.78
C GLY A 3 -5.38 30.05 22.72
N PRO A 4 -6.33 29.29 22.13
CA PRO A 4 -6.01 28.35 21.07
C PRO A 4 -5.49 29.11 19.84
N HIS A 5 -4.31 28.73 19.35
CA HIS A 5 -3.76 29.22 18.09
C HIS A 5 -4.71 28.85 16.94
N ARG A 6 -5.49 29.81 16.46
CA ARG A 6 -6.16 29.72 15.16
C ARG A 6 -5.09 29.75 14.07
N THR A 7 -5.05 28.73 13.22
CA THR A 7 -4.34 28.79 11.94
C THR A 7 -4.86 29.99 11.15
N PRO A 8 -4.00 30.85 10.59
CA PRO A 8 -4.45 31.96 9.76
C PRO A 8 -5.21 31.40 8.55
N ASN A 9 -6.41 31.91 8.30
CA ASN A 9 -7.25 31.49 7.19
C ASN A 9 -6.93 32.43 6.01
N TYR A 10 -6.03 32.01 5.13
CA TYR A 10 -5.61 32.81 3.98
C TYR A 10 -6.62 32.69 2.82
N PRO A 11 -6.75 33.71 1.94
CA PRO A 11 -7.50 33.58 0.70
C PRO A 11 -6.96 32.42 -0.15
N HIS A 12 -7.83 31.72 -0.87
CA HIS A 12 -7.45 30.57 -1.73
C HIS A 12 -6.35 30.90 -2.75
N GLU A 13 -6.34 32.13 -3.27
CA GLU A 13 -5.30 32.64 -4.17
C GLU A 13 -3.92 32.66 -3.51
N GLU A 14 -3.85 33.07 -2.24
CA GLU A 14 -2.60 33.10 -1.48
C GLU A 14 -2.10 31.67 -1.18
N CYS A 15 -3.00 30.71 -0.88
CA CYS A 15 -2.61 29.29 -0.72
C CYS A 15 -1.96 28.71 -1.98
N THR A 16 -2.42 29.12 -3.16
CA THR A 16 -1.85 28.73 -4.45
C THR A 16 -0.44 29.29 -4.61
N ALA A 17 -0.26 30.60 -4.34
CA ALA A 17 1.04 31.26 -4.41
C ALA A 17 2.06 30.64 -3.45
N ARG A 18 1.64 30.31 -2.23
CA ARG A 18 2.49 29.66 -1.21
C ARG A 18 3.07 28.33 -1.68
N VAL A 19 2.27 27.49 -2.36
CA VAL A 19 2.76 26.23 -2.92
C VAL A 19 3.78 26.48 -4.02
N VAL A 20 3.52 27.42 -4.93
CA VAL A 20 4.45 27.80 -6.01
C VAL A 20 5.78 28.29 -5.42
N TRP A 21 5.73 29.25 -4.48
CA TRP A 21 6.92 29.76 -3.80
C TRP A 21 7.72 28.65 -3.12
N ALA A 22 7.06 27.78 -2.36
CA ALA A 22 7.70 26.67 -1.66
C ALA A 22 8.33 25.65 -2.63
N ALA A 23 7.68 25.35 -3.75
CA ALA A 23 8.21 24.45 -4.77
C ALA A 23 9.49 25.00 -5.43
N HIS A 24 9.50 26.29 -5.79
CA HIS A 24 10.69 26.96 -6.34
C HIS A 24 11.84 27.02 -5.32
N ILE A 25 11.56 27.43 -4.07
CA ILE A 25 12.58 27.49 -3.01
C ILE A 25 13.17 26.09 -2.76
N LEU A 26 12.32 25.06 -2.63
CA LEU A 26 12.77 23.69 -2.43
C LEU A 26 13.63 23.20 -3.59
N PHE A 27 13.26 23.53 -4.83
CA PHE A 27 14.03 23.21 -6.02
C PHE A 27 15.43 23.84 -5.97
N TYR A 28 15.54 25.15 -5.72
CA TYR A 28 16.82 25.85 -5.64
C TYR A 28 17.72 25.36 -4.50
N LEU A 29 17.15 25.05 -3.34
CA LEU A 29 17.91 24.49 -2.22
C LEU A 29 18.50 23.12 -2.54
N LYS A 30 17.77 22.28 -3.29
CA LYS A 30 18.28 20.96 -3.71
C LYS A 30 19.33 21.08 -4.84
N ASP A 31 19.12 22.00 -5.77
CA ASP A 31 20.03 22.22 -6.91
C ASP A 31 21.42 22.65 -6.44
N ASN A 32 21.51 23.60 -5.50
CA ASN A 32 22.78 24.01 -4.94
C ASN A 32 23.48 22.93 -4.09
N GLN A 33 22.74 22.09 -3.36
CA GLN A 33 23.34 20.95 -2.65
C GLN A 33 23.96 19.92 -3.60
N ASN A 34 23.42 19.78 -4.81
CA ASN A 34 23.99 18.91 -5.82
C ASN A 34 25.24 19.55 -6.44
N HIS A 35 25.24 20.86 -6.69
CA HIS A 35 26.43 21.58 -7.17
C HIS A 35 27.59 21.61 -6.16
N GLU A 36 27.32 21.76 -4.85
CA GLU A 36 28.37 21.68 -3.82
C GLU A 36 28.95 20.26 -3.68
N LYS A 37 28.12 19.22 -3.83
CA LYS A 37 28.59 17.82 -3.86
C LYS A 37 29.33 17.46 -5.15
N LEU A 38 28.99 18.10 -6.27
CA LEU A 38 29.69 17.93 -7.55
C LEU A 38 31.10 18.51 -7.49
N HIS A 39 31.33 19.64 -6.81
CA HIS A 39 32.69 20.17 -6.60
C HIS A 39 33.60 19.25 -5.75
N GLU A 40 33.05 18.41 -4.87
CA GLU A 40 33.83 17.35 -4.19
C GLU A 40 34.05 16.11 -5.08
N ALA A 41 33.14 15.83 -6.02
CA ALA A 41 33.22 14.70 -6.96
C ALA A 41 33.99 15.01 -8.26
N GLU A 42 34.26 16.28 -8.56
CA GLU A 42 34.96 16.77 -9.76
C GLU A 42 36.43 16.34 -9.89
N LYS A 43 36.96 15.53 -8.96
CA LYS A 43 38.22 14.81 -9.16
C LYS A 43 38.10 13.54 -10.03
N ASN A 44 36.89 13.10 -10.38
CA ASN A 44 36.67 12.01 -11.33
C ASN A 44 35.52 12.38 -12.29
N VAL A 45 35.88 12.91 -13.46
CA VAL A 45 34.92 13.32 -14.51
C VAL A 45 34.38 12.10 -15.25
N GLU A 46 33.05 11.97 -15.35
CA GLU A 46 32.38 11.73 -16.65
C GLU A 46 30.90 12.14 -16.64
N CYS A 47 30.45 12.58 -17.82
CA CYS A 47 29.38 13.51 -18.12
C CYS A 47 27.95 12.91 -18.10
N GLY A 48 26.96 13.75 -17.76
CA GLY A 48 25.54 13.55 -18.10
C GLY A 48 24.65 13.03 -16.97
N SER A 49 23.94 13.93 -16.27
CA SER A 49 22.92 13.61 -15.28
C SER A 49 21.70 12.92 -15.92
N ASN A 50 21.72 11.59 -16.00
CA ASN A 50 20.59 10.76 -16.42
C ASN A 50 20.27 9.73 -15.33
N THR A 51 19.81 10.19 -14.17
CA THR A 51 19.56 9.34 -12.98
C THR A 51 18.13 8.84 -12.81
N ASP A 52 17.17 9.19 -13.67
CA ASP A 52 15.76 9.12 -13.26
C ASP A 52 14.94 7.91 -13.73
N GLU A 53 15.50 6.90 -14.42
CA GLU A 53 14.73 5.69 -14.78
C GLU A 53 15.53 4.37 -14.71
N SER A 54 16.48 4.22 -13.77
CA SER A 54 17.36 3.03 -13.72
C SER A 54 16.81 1.82 -12.94
N SER A 55 15.58 1.85 -12.41
CA SER A 55 15.11 0.86 -11.43
C SER A 55 13.98 -0.08 -11.92
N ASP A 56 13.47 0.09 -13.14
CA ASP A 56 12.32 -0.69 -13.64
C ASP A 56 12.68 -1.95 -14.45
N CYS A 57 13.96 -2.37 -14.55
CA CYS A 57 14.38 -3.37 -15.54
C CYS A 57 15.29 -4.49 -15.01
N GLU A 58 15.08 -4.95 -13.78
CA GLU A 58 15.88 -6.04 -13.19
C GLU A 58 15.39 -7.46 -13.54
N THR A 59 14.30 -7.62 -14.28
CA THR A 59 13.71 -8.93 -14.66
C THR A 59 13.57 -9.09 -16.17
N ASP A 60 13.57 -10.32 -16.67
CA ASP A 60 13.29 -10.63 -18.08
C ASP A 60 11.79 -10.50 -18.39
N TYR A 61 11.48 -10.14 -19.64
CA TYR A 61 10.13 -9.76 -20.06
C TYR A 61 9.10 -10.90 -19.92
N GLU A 62 9.45 -12.13 -20.28
CA GLU A 62 8.51 -13.26 -20.17
C GLU A 62 8.21 -13.59 -18.70
N THR A 63 9.21 -13.49 -17.81
CA THR A 63 8.97 -13.62 -16.36
C THR A 63 8.08 -12.51 -15.84
N GLU A 64 8.34 -11.24 -16.19
CA GLU A 64 7.50 -10.11 -15.76
C GLU A 64 6.06 -10.28 -16.26
N LYS A 65 5.89 -10.65 -17.54
CA LYS A 65 4.59 -10.92 -18.16
C LYS A 65 3.84 -12.04 -17.43
N ASN A 66 4.49 -13.15 -17.12
CA ASN A 66 3.85 -14.27 -16.41
C ASN A 66 3.43 -13.87 -14.98
N VAL A 67 4.26 -13.10 -14.28
CA VAL A 67 3.93 -12.57 -12.94
C VAL A 67 2.73 -11.62 -13.01
N ILE A 68 2.68 -10.73 -14.00
CA ILE A 68 1.55 -9.82 -14.20
C ILE A 68 0.27 -10.60 -14.51
N LEU A 69 0.34 -11.55 -15.45
CA LEU A 69 -0.81 -12.33 -15.90
C LEU A 69 -1.28 -13.37 -14.88
N SER A 70 -0.50 -13.68 -13.84
CA SER A 70 -0.92 -14.49 -12.69
C SER A 70 -1.34 -13.65 -11.47
N GLY A 71 -1.12 -12.33 -11.51
CA GLY A 71 -1.40 -11.44 -10.38
C GLY A 71 -2.90 -11.20 -10.10
N PRO A 72 -3.25 -10.62 -8.93
CA PRO A 72 -4.62 -10.26 -8.58
C PRO A 72 -5.31 -9.31 -9.57
N ARG A 73 -6.65 -9.30 -9.56
CA ARG A 73 -7.49 -8.46 -10.43
C ARG A 73 -7.06 -6.99 -10.48
N ASN A 74 -6.75 -6.40 -9.33
CA ASN A 74 -6.36 -4.98 -9.23
C ASN A 74 -4.94 -4.73 -9.78
N SER A 75 -3.97 -5.61 -9.55
CA SER A 75 -2.60 -5.41 -10.09
C SER A 75 -2.58 -5.48 -11.62
N VAL A 76 -3.42 -6.34 -12.20
CA VAL A 76 -3.60 -6.41 -13.66
C VAL A 76 -4.17 -5.11 -14.21
N ARG A 77 -5.19 -4.55 -13.55
CA ARG A 77 -5.79 -3.25 -13.93
C ARG A 77 -4.81 -2.09 -13.80
N GLN A 78 -3.98 -2.09 -12.75
CA GLN A 78 -2.91 -1.11 -12.59
C GLN A 78 -1.94 -1.16 -13.76
N LYS A 79 -1.45 -2.36 -14.10
CA LYS A 79 -0.54 -2.54 -15.24
C LYS A 79 -1.21 -2.20 -16.58
N PHE A 80 -2.48 -2.56 -16.76
CA PHE A 80 -3.27 -2.17 -17.93
C PHE A 80 -3.29 -0.65 -18.13
N LEU A 81 -3.59 0.09 -17.06
CA LEU A 81 -3.59 1.55 -17.05
C LEU A 81 -2.20 2.13 -17.35
N ASP A 82 -1.14 1.57 -16.73
CA ASP A 82 0.23 2.00 -16.97
C ASP A 82 0.67 1.79 -18.43
N CYS A 83 0.35 0.63 -19.02
CA CYS A 83 0.68 0.34 -20.41
C CYS A 83 -0.04 1.31 -21.36
N ILE A 84 -1.34 1.59 -21.14
CA ILE A 84 -2.05 2.61 -21.93
C ILE A 84 -1.36 3.98 -21.79
N ALA A 85 -1.03 4.39 -20.56
CA ALA A 85 -0.35 5.67 -20.33
C ALA A 85 1.01 5.72 -21.05
N GLN A 86 1.78 4.63 -21.05
CA GLN A 86 3.06 4.53 -21.73
C GLN A 86 2.93 4.62 -23.26
N LEU A 87 1.94 3.96 -23.86
CA LEU A 87 1.69 3.99 -25.31
C LEU A 87 1.22 5.36 -25.79
N LEU A 88 0.45 6.09 -24.98
CA LEU A 88 0.02 7.46 -25.27
C LEU A 88 1.04 8.54 -24.86
N SER A 89 2.32 8.18 -24.68
CA SER A 89 3.40 9.09 -24.31
C SER A 89 4.44 9.23 -25.44
N PRO A 90 4.19 10.08 -26.45
CA PRO A 90 4.85 10.03 -27.77
C PRO A 90 6.32 10.46 -27.76
N CYS A 91 6.74 11.24 -26.78
CA CYS A 91 8.10 11.78 -26.70
C CYS A 91 8.72 11.58 -25.31
N LYS A 92 10.05 11.58 -25.27
CA LYS A 92 10.79 11.70 -24.01
C LYS A 92 10.75 13.16 -23.58
N GLY A 93 10.32 13.42 -22.35
CA GLY A 93 10.33 14.76 -21.79
C GLY A 93 9.20 14.93 -20.79
N TRP A 94 8.94 16.17 -20.40
CA TRP A 94 7.83 16.50 -19.52
C TRP A 94 6.51 16.67 -20.30
N ASP A 95 6.54 17.17 -21.54
CA ASP A 95 5.33 17.50 -22.31
C ASP A 95 4.46 16.29 -22.65
N GLY A 96 5.07 15.19 -23.09
CA GLY A 96 4.33 13.98 -23.47
C GLY A 96 3.98 13.04 -22.31
N VAL A 97 4.07 13.47 -21.05
CA VAL A 97 3.73 12.61 -19.90
C VAL A 97 2.22 12.42 -19.82
N THR A 98 1.80 11.17 -19.61
CA THR A 98 0.39 10.75 -19.70
C THR A 98 -0.02 10.03 -18.43
N ALA A 99 -1.25 10.27 -18.00
CA ALA A 99 -1.89 9.57 -16.88
C ALA A 99 -3.24 9.01 -17.32
N THR A 100 -3.63 7.88 -16.73
CA THR A 100 -4.85 7.15 -17.07
C THR A 100 -5.62 6.76 -15.82
N ALA A 101 -6.95 6.68 -15.93
CA ALA A 101 -7.84 6.24 -14.87
C ALA A 101 -8.97 5.37 -15.46
N ILE A 102 -9.44 4.38 -14.70
CA ILE A 102 -10.46 3.43 -15.16
C ILE A 102 -11.82 3.69 -14.49
N ARG A 103 -12.88 3.59 -15.28
CA ARG A 103 -14.28 3.53 -14.86
C ARG A 103 -14.89 2.25 -15.38
N GLU A 104 -15.22 1.33 -14.49
CA GLU A 104 -15.90 0.09 -14.87
C GLU A 104 -17.43 0.30 -14.90
N GLY A 105 -18.06 -0.12 -15.99
CA GLY A 105 -19.51 -0.22 -16.14
C GLY A 105 -19.96 -1.67 -16.25
N GLU A 106 -21.27 -1.89 -16.46
CA GLU A 106 -21.84 -3.23 -16.60
C GLU A 106 -21.35 -3.94 -17.88
N ASP A 107 -21.25 -3.20 -19.00
CA ASP A 107 -20.96 -3.73 -20.33
C ASP A 107 -19.50 -3.59 -20.79
N GLY A 108 -18.65 -2.92 -20.01
CA GLY A 108 -17.28 -2.61 -20.40
C GLY A 108 -16.57 -1.63 -19.48
N VAL A 109 -15.44 -1.11 -19.94
CA VAL A 109 -14.63 -0.16 -19.18
C VAL A 109 -14.39 1.11 -19.98
N GLU A 110 -14.34 2.24 -19.30
CA GLU A 110 -13.93 3.51 -19.89
C GLU A 110 -12.60 3.92 -19.26
N VAL A 111 -11.65 4.34 -20.07
CA VAL A 111 -10.31 4.77 -19.66
C VAL A 111 -10.17 6.25 -19.96
N ASP A 112 -10.18 7.07 -18.92
CA ASP A 112 -9.94 8.50 -19.05
C ASP A 112 -8.44 8.76 -19.13
N ILE A 113 -8.00 9.56 -20.09
CA ILE A 113 -6.58 9.80 -20.38
C ILE A 113 -6.30 11.31 -20.34
N ALA A 114 -5.29 11.72 -19.59
CA ALA A 114 -4.77 13.08 -19.59
C ALA A 114 -3.30 13.11 -20.02
N ARG A 115 -2.85 14.21 -20.65
CA ARG A 115 -1.46 14.41 -21.06
C ARG A 115 -1.00 15.83 -20.74
N ASN A 116 0.27 16.02 -20.34
CA ASN A 116 0.78 17.32 -19.87
C ASN A 116 0.62 18.43 -20.92
N ASP A 117 0.89 18.15 -22.19
CA ASP A 117 0.69 19.07 -23.32
C ASP A 117 -0.76 19.08 -23.87
N GLY A 118 -1.63 18.18 -23.39
CA GLY A 118 -3.02 18.06 -23.83
C GLY A 118 -3.22 17.31 -25.16
N PHE A 119 -4.46 17.33 -25.66
CA PHE A 119 -4.88 16.64 -26.91
C PHE A 119 -5.59 17.58 -27.90
N LEU A 120 -5.58 18.89 -27.63
CA LEU A 120 -6.21 19.87 -28.51
C LEU A 120 -5.25 20.24 -29.65
N SER A 121 -5.81 20.42 -30.84
CA SER A 121 -5.14 21.05 -31.97
C SER A 121 -5.11 22.57 -31.81
N ASP A 122 -4.41 23.27 -32.72
CA ASP A 122 -4.38 24.74 -32.76
C ASP A 122 -5.77 25.38 -32.98
N GLU A 123 -6.78 24.61 -33.39
CA GLU A 123 -8.17 25.06 -33.58
C GLU A 123 -9.09 24.77 -32.38
N ASP A 124 -8.54 24.48 -31.19
CA ASP A 124 -9.29 24.14 -29.97
C ASP A 124 -10.24 22.93 -30.13
N CYS A 125 -10.00 22.07 -31.12
CA CYS A 125 -10.69 20.79 -31.31
C CYS A 125 -9.76 19.61 -30.97
N LEU A 126 -10.33 18.44 -30.67
CA LEU A 126 -9.51 17.23 -30.45
C LEU A 126 -8.75 16.87 -31.73
N ASP A 127 -7.47 16.54 -31.57
CA ASP A 127 -6.63 16.09 -32.68
C ASP A 127 -7.19 14.80 -33.31
N GLY A 128 -7.63 14.89 -34.57
CA GLY A 128 -8.22 13.78 -35.31
C GLY A 128 -7.27 12.60 -35.49
N GLU A 129 -5.95 12.83 -35.53
CA GLU A 129 -4.96 11.76 -35.60
C GLU A 129 -4.89 10.98 -34.28
N ILE A 130 -5.00 11.67 -33.15
CA ILE A 130 -5.01 11.04 -31.81
C ILE A 130 -6.32 10.27 -31.59
N MET A 131 -7.45 10.82 -32.04
CA MET A 131 -8.73 10.11 -32.00
C MET A 131 -8.66 8.80 -32.80
N GLY A 132 -8.18 8.87 -34.05
CA GLY A 132 -8.00 7.66 -34.87
C GLY A 132 -7.04 6.66 -34.23
N TYR A 133 -5.97 7.13 -33.58
CA TYR A 133 -5.08 6.26 -32.81
C TYR A 133 -5.79 5.55 -31.65
N CYS A 134 -6.65 6.27 -30.91
CA CYS A 134 -7.43 5.69 -29.81
C CYS A 134 -8.43 4.65 -30.31
N GLU A 135 -9.15 4.93 -31.41
CA GLU A 135 -10.07 3.98 -32.04
C GLU A 135 -9.36 2.69 -32.49
N MET A 136 -8.13 2.80 -33.03
CA MET A 136 -7.33 1.63 -33.36
C MET A 136 -6.90 0.82 -32.12
N LEU A 137 -6.58 1.50 -31.00
CA LEU A 137 -6.28 0.84 -29.73
C LEU A 137 -7.50 0.10 -29.17
N GLU A 138 -8.68 0.73 -29.19
CA GLU A 138 -9.95 0.09 -28.81
C GLU A 138 -10.22 -1.16 -29.65
N GLY A 139 -10.06 -1.04 -30.98
CA GLY A 139 -10.20 -2.17 -31.91
C GLY A 139 -9.20 -3.30 -31.65
N TYR A 140 -7.95 -2.95 -31.30
CA TYR A 140 -6.92 -3.93 -30.93
C TYR A 140 -7.29 -4.70 -29.64
N LEU A 141 -7.79 -4.01 -28.62
CA LEU A 141 -8.25 -4.62 -27.37
C LEU A 141 -9.47 -5.53 -27.62
N ALA A 142 -10.44 -5.08 -28.42
CA ALA A 142 -11.62 -5.87 -28.78
C ALA A 142 -11.25 -7.16 -29.55
N GLY A 143 -10.26 -7.08 -30.44
CA GLY A 143 -9.77 -8.20 -31.24
C GLY A 143 -8.95 -9.25 -30.48
N SER A 144 -8.66 -9.05 -29.19
CA SER A 144 -7.76 -9.91 -28.40
C SER A 144 -8.36 -11.27 -27.98
N ALA A 145 -9.56 -11.62 -28.47
CA ALA A 145 -10.30 -12.81 -28.06
C ALA A 145 -9.68 -14.17 -28.46
N GLY A 146 -8.70 -14.20 -29.37
CA GLY A 146 -8.14 -15.43 -29.96
C GLY A 146 -6.73 -15.83 -29.51
N ALA A 147 -6.06 -15.05 -28.66
CA ALA A 147 -4.64 -15.28 -28.32
C ALA A 147 -4.41 -16.39 -27.28
N GLY A 148 -5.47 -16.85 -26.59
CA GLY A 148 -5.39 -17.79 -25.45
C GLY A 148 -5.38 -19.28 -25.80
N THR A 149 -5.57 -19.68 -27.06
CA THR A 149 -5.57 -21.10 -27.45
C THR A 149 -4.61 -21.37 -28.59
N GLY A 150 -3.38 -21.78 -28.25
CA GLY A 150 -2.58 -22.73 -29.02
C GLY A 150 -2.27 -22.44 -30.49
N ARG A 151 -2.51 -21.23 -31.01
CA ARG A 151 -2.08 -20.85 -32.35
C ARG A 151 -0.80 -20.03 -32.20
N ASN A 152 0.32 -20.66 -32.54
CA ASN A 152 1.56 -20.02 -32.93
C ASN A 152 1.26 -19.09 -34.13
N THR A 153 0.60 -17.95 -33.90
CA THR A 153 0.66 -16.82 -34.82
C THR A 153 2.12 -16.41 -34.77
N THR A 154 2.87 -16.84 -35.77
CA THR A 154 4.30 -16.62 -35.94
C THR A 154 4.69 -15.25 -35.41
N ALA A 155 5.53 -15.24 -34.37
CA ALA A 155 6.00 -14.07 -33.61
C ALA A 155 6.78 -13.02 -34.45
N THR A 156 6.60 -13.02 -35.77
CA THR A 156 7.50 -12.42 -36.76
C THR A 156 6.90 -11.23 -37.51
N SER A 157 5.57 -11.09 -37.61
CA SER A 157 4.92 -9.95 -38.30
C SER A 157 4.25 -9.00 -37.33
N LEU A 158 4.45 -7.69 -37.53
CA LEU A 158 3.77 -6.66 -36.74
C LEU A 158 2.32 -6.48 -37.24
N THR A 159 1.40 -6.21 -36.32
CA THR A 159 0.03 -5.82 -36.67
C THR A 159 -0.03 -4.39 -37.18
N GLU A 160 -1.13 -4.01 -37.83
CA GLU A 160 -1.36 -2.63 -38.28
C GLU A 160 -1.31 -1.63 -37.11
N PHE A 161 -1.91 -1.97 -35.97
CA PHE A 161 -1.84 -1.15 -34.77
C PHE A 161 -0.43 -1.08 -34.18
N GLU A 162 0.31 -2.20 -34.14
CA GLU A 162 1.71 -2.19 -33.68
C GLU A 162 2.57 -1.25 -34.54
N LEU A 163 2.35 -1.20 -35.86
CA LEU A 163 3.04 -0.26 -36.74
C LEU A 163 2.64 1.20 -36.46
N LYS A 164 1.34 1.48 -36.33
CA LYS A 164 0.84 2.84 -36.03
C LYS A 164 1.34 3.34 -34.68
N MET A 165 1.46 2.46 -33.70
CA MET A 165 1.98 2.76 -32.37
C MET A 165 3.49 3.08 -32.39
N ILE A 166 4.27 2.35 -33.19
CA ILE A 166 5.70 2.64 -33.39
C ILE A 166 5.88 4.01 -34.05
N ASP A 167 5.04 4.35 -35.01
CA ASP A 167 5.01 5.67 -35.65
C ASP A 167 4.65 6.78 -34.65
N TYR A 168 3.58 6.58 -33.88
CA TYR A 168 3.14 7.52 -32.83
C TYR A 168 4.21 7.80 -31.76
N THR A 169 4.99 6.78 -31.39
CA THR A 169 6.05 6.87 -30.37
C THR A 169 7.46 7.11 -30.96
N SER A 170 7.55 7.44 -32.26
CA SER A 170 8.81 7.60 -33.01
C SER A 170 9.83 8.49 -32.30
N ARG A 171 9.45 9.70 -31.88
CA ARG A 171 10.36 10.62 -31.15
C ARG A 171 10.96 10.01 -29.89
N ARG A 172 10.19 9.18 -29.17
CA ARG A 172 10.66 8.48 -27.97
C ARG A 172 11.62 7.35 -28.35
N ILE A 173 11.32 6.60 -29.40
CA ILE A 173 12.18 5.53 -29.91
C ILE A 173 13.51 6.11 -30.35
N ASP A 174 13.49 7.16 -31.19
CA ASP A 174 14.70 7.80 -31.73
C ASP A 174 15.62 8.28 -30.61
N HIS A 175 15.06 8.91 -29.56
CA HIS A 175 15.82 9.31 -28.37
C HIS A 175 16.52 8.11 -27.71
N TRP A 176 15.83 6.99 -27.51
CA TRP A 176 16.43 5.84 -26.83
C TRP A 176 17.39 5.05 -27.71
N VAL A 177 17.18 5.02 -29.02
CA VAL A 177 18.13 4.45 -29.98
C VAL A 177 19.43 5.24 -29.97
N GLU A 178 19.35 6.57 -29.96
CA GLU A 178 20.53 7.44 -29.86
C GLU A 178 21.28 7.25 -28.54
N ILE A 179 20.57 7.22 -27.40
CA ILE A 179 21.21 6.95 -26.09
C ILE A 179 21.81 5.54 -26.04
N LEU A 180 21.17 4.55 -26.66
CA LEU A 180 21.69 3.19 -26.74
C LEU A 180 22.97 3.15 -27.58
N ARG A 181 23.01 3.83 -28.73
CA ARG A 181 24.20 3.99 -29.57
C ARG A 181 25.36 4.62 -28.82
N GLN A 182 25.15 5.76 -28.16
CA GLN A 182 26.17 6.43 -27.36
C GLN A 182 26.70 5.52 -26.24
N THR A 183 25.81 4.73 -25.62
CA THR A 183 26.23 3.77 -24.59
C THR A 183 27.10 2.64 -25.16
N LEU A 184 26.86 2.21 -26.40
CA LEU A 184 27.67 1.22 -27.09
C LEU A 184 29.04 1.76 -27.51
N GLU A 185 29.10 3.02 -27.97
CA GLU A 185 30.35 3.71 -28.30
C GLU A 185 31.21 3.92 -27.05
N ILE A 186 30.64 4.40 -25.94
CA ILE A 186 31.40 4.58 -24.69
C ILE A 186 31.94 3.25 -24.15
N ALA A 187 31.26 2.13 -24.44
CA ALA A 187 31.69 0.80 -24.06
C ALA A 187 32.83 0.23 -24.95
N HIS A 188 33.56 1.06 -25.73
CA HIS A 188 34.65 0.73 -26.68
C HIS A 188 35.82 -0.11 -26.12
N ASN A 189 35.52 -1.36 -25.80
CA ASN A 189 36.39 -2.52 -25.94
C ASN A 189 35.49 -3.60 -26.56
N CYS A 190 35.18 -3.47 -27.85
CA CYS A 190 34.48 -4.52 -28.59
C CYS A 190 35.37 -5.77 -28.53
N PRO A 191 35.01 -6.83 -27.79
CA PRO A 191 35.82 -8.04 -27.80
C PRO A 191 35.72 -8.65 -29.19
N ASP A 192 36.83 -9.21 -29.67
CA ASP A 192 36.88 -9.94 -30.93
C ASP A 192 35.82 -11.04 -30.87
N TRP A 193 34.74 -10.92 -31.67
CA TRP A 193 33.56 -11.79 -31.63
C TRP A 193 33.84 -13.17 -32.27
N ASN A 194 34.94 -13.81 -31.87
CA ASN A 194 35.30 -15.13 -32.36
C ASN A 194 34.30 -16.17 -31.84
N SER A 195 33.72 -16.89 -32.78
CA SER A 195 32.63 -17.86 -32.60
C SER A 195 32.93 -19.01 -31.64
N GLN A 196 34.19 -19.23 -31.26
CA GLN A 196 34.60 -20.29 -30.34
C GLN A 196 34.35 -19.97 -28.86
N GLN A 197 34.14 -18.71 -28.47
CA GLN A 197 33.91 -18.32 -27.07
C GLN A 197 32.47 -18.49 -26.57
N TRP A 198 31.51 -18.79 -27.45
CA TRP A 198 30.07 -18.62 -27.17
C TRP A 198 29.21 -19.87 -27.44
N LEU A 199 29.78 -21.07 -27.25
CA LEU A 199 29.04 -22.32 -27.37
C LEU A 199 27.80 -22.33 -26.44
N GLY A 200 26.61 -22.47 -27.02
CA GLY A 200 25.33 -22.47 -26.30
C GLY A 200 24.63 -21.10 -26.18
N GLN A 201 25.20 -20.03 -26.74
CA GLN A 201 24.60 -18.68 -26.79
C GLN A 201 24.46 -18.12 -28.21
N GLU A 202 24.54 -18.96 -29.24
CA GLU A 202 24.58 -18.56 -30.66
C GLU A 202 23.35 -17.76 -31.09
N ALA A 203 22.17 -18.11 -30.56
CA ALA A 203 20.92 -17.41 -30.84
C ALA A 203 20.88 -16.00 -30.21
N ALA A 204 21.43 -15.84 -29.00
CA ALA A 204 21.52 -14.54 -28.33
C ALA A 204 22.54 -13.64 -29.01
N PHE A 205 23.70 -14.20 -29.36
CA PHE A 205 24.73 -13.50 -30.12
C PHE A 205 24.18 -13.02 -31.46
N LYS A 206 23.59 -13.91 -32.27
CA LYS A 206 22.99 -13.53 -33.57
C LYS A 206 21.94 -12.44 -33.41
N THR A 207 21.04 -12.58 -32.43
CA THR A 207 19.97 -11.60 -32.16
C THR A 207 20.54 -10.23 -31.78
N TRP A 208 21.58 -10.19 -30.96
CA TRP A 208 22.25 -8.96 -30.55
C TRP A 208 23.09 -8.33 -31.67
N THR A 209 23.78 -9.12 -32.48
CA THR A 209 24.53 -8.62 -33.64
C THR A 209 23.60 -7.94 -34.63
N THR A 210 22.45 -8.57 -34.96
CA THR A 210 21.43 -7.93 -35.80
C THR A 210 20.88 -6.64 -35.19
N MET A 211 20.69 -6.60 -33.86
CA MET A 211 20.28 -5.36 -33.17
C MET A 211 21.34 -4.26 -33.31
N THR A 212 22.61 -4.62 -33.14
CA THR A 212 23.74 -3.70 -33.24
C THR A 212 23.85 -3.13 -34.66
N ASP A 213 23.77 -3.98 -35.68
CA ASP A 213 23.78 -3.57 -37.09
C ASP A 213 22.66 -2.56 -37.38
N LEU A 214 21.43 -2.83 -36.88
CA LEU A 214 20.30 -1.92 -37.04
C LEU A 214 20.48 -0.58 -36.33
N ILE A 215 21.09 -0.56 -35.14
CA ILE A 215 21.37 0.69 -34.39
C ILE A 215 22.46 1.51 -35.10
N LEU A 216 23.51 0.86 -35.61
CA LEU A 216 24.63 1.54 -36.29
C LEU A 216 24.23 2.08 -37.67
N GLN A 217 23.32 1.40 -38.36
CA GLN A 217 22.79 1.84 -39.66
C GLN A 217 21.66 2.87 -39.54
N PHE A 218 21.17 3.15 -38.33
CA PHE A 218 20.07 4.11 -38.12
C PHE A 218 20.57 5.55 -38.30
N ASP A 219 20.31 6.16 -39.45
CA ASP A 219 20.43 7.60 -39.66
C ASP A 219 19.08 8.26 -39.41
N ALA A 220 19.04 9.38 -38.69
CA ALA A 220 17.82 10.12 -38.35
C ALA A 220 17.24 10.89 -39.55
N ASP A 221 18.01 11.04 -40.63
CA ASP A 221 17.61 11.78 -41.83
C ASP A 221 17.01 10.84 -42.93
N ASP A 222 15.71 11.02 -43.17
CA ASP A 222 14.84 10.59 -44.29
C ASP A 222 14.58 9.08 -44.59
N GLU A 223 15.50 8.13 -44.35
CA GLU A 223 15.17 6.67 -44.49
C GLU A 223 14.56 6.05 -43.20
N THR A 224 14.38 6.86 -42.16
CA THR A 224 14.04 6.47 -40.77
C THR A 224 12.71 5.75 -40.55
N VAL A 225 11.67 6.07 -41.33
CA VAL A 225 10.31 5.57 -41.06
C VAL A 225 10.24 4.05 -41.25
N LYS A 226 11.05 3.48 -42.15
CA LYS A 226 11.05 2.05 -42.46
C LYS A 226 11.91 1.22 -41.50
N SER A 227 12.89 1.82 -40.82
CA SER A 227 13.82 1.11 -39.93
C SER A 227 13.30 0.99 -38.49
N ARG A 228 12.51 1.95 -37.99
CA ARG A 228 11.95 1.91 -36.62
C ARG A 228 11.21 0.60 -36.29
N PRO A 229 10.30 0.08 -37.15
CA PRO A 229 9.63 -1.20 -36.87
C PRO A 229 10.60 -2.37 -36.72
N LEU A 230 11.67 -2.40 -37.52
CA LEU A 230 12.71 -3.44 -37.45
C LEU A 230 13.51 -3.33 -36.15
N ILE A 231 13.90 -2.11 -35.76
CA ILE A 231 14.64 -1.84 -34.52
C ILE A 231 13.81 -2.25 -33.30
N VAL A 232 12.56 -1.80 -33.20
CA VAL A 232 11.68 -2.13 -32.06
C VAL A 232 11.39 -3.62 -32.00
N GLN A 233 11.12 -4.26 -33.15
CA GLN A 233 10.90 -5.70 -33.21
C GLN A 233 12.14 -6.48 -32.79
N GLN A 234 13.33 -6.07 -33.24
CA GLN A 234 14.57 -6.73 -32.88
C GLN A 234 14.91 -6.52 -31.39
N ALA A 235 14.63 -5.34 -30.84
CA ALA A 235 14.76 -5.06 -29.41
C ALA A 235 13.84 -5.96 -28.58
N TYR A 236 12.59 -6.13 -28.99
CA TYR A 236 11.65 -7.06 -28.35
C TYR A 236 12.16 -8.50 -28.38
N ARG A 237 12.72 -8.96 -29.50
CA ARG A 237 13.33 -10.30 -29.60
C ARG A 237 14.52 -10.47 -28.66
N CYS A 238 15.35 -9.43 -28.50
CA CYS A 238 16.45 -9.45 -27.54
C CYS A 238 15.93 -9.66 -26.11
N LEU A 239 14.84 -8.99 -25.73
CA LEU A 239 14.26 -9.13 -24.39
C LEU A 239 13.61 -10.49 -24.12
N GLY A 240 13.10 -11.15 -25.16
CA GLY A 240 12.53 -12.49 -25.06
C GLY A 240 13.56 -13.61 -24.84
N LEU A 241 14.86 -13.31 -24.96
CA LEU A 241 15.95 -14.25 -24.77
C LEU A 241 16.74 -13.90 -23.50
N THR A 242 16.55 -14.67 -22.42
CA THR A 242 17.27 -14.46 -21.15
C THR A 242 18.79 -14.52 -21.32
N GLN A 243 19.27 -15.26 -22.32
CA GLN A 243 20.68 -15.36 -22.68
C GLN A 243 21.28 -14.04 -23.18
N VAL A 244 20.49 -13.10 -23.73
CA VAL A 244 21.01 -11.78 -24.16
C VAL A 244 21.42 -10.94 -22.95
N ARG A 245 20.69 -11.03 -21.85
CA ARG A 245 21.06 -10.34 -20.61
C ARG A 245 22.35 -10.89 -20.00
N GLN A 246 22.52 -12.21 -20.06
CA GLN A 246 23.76 -12.87 -19.65
C GLN A 246 24.92 -12.45 -20.55
N LEU A 247 24.70 -12.40 -21.87
CA LEU A 247 25.67 -11.89 -22.84
C LEU A 247 26.13 -10.47 -22.47
N PHE A 248 25.20 -9.55 -22.16
CA PHE A 248 25.59 -8.18 -21.78
C PHE A 248 26.43 -8.12 -20.52
N SER A 249 26.09 -8.93 -19.52
CA SER A 249 26.83 -8.99 -18.25
C SER A 249 28.23 -9.55 -18.45
N ASN A 250 28.37 -10.58 -19.29
CA ASN A 250 29.64 -11.24 -19.61
C ASN A 250 30.54 -10.34 -20.47
N THR A 251 29.97 -9.63 -21.44
CA THR A 251 30.72 -8.83 -22.42
C THR A 251 31.10 -7.45 -21.88
N PHE A 252 30.17 -6.75 -21.21
CA PHE A 252 30.36 -5.34 -20.80
C PHE A 252 30.54 -5.17 -19.28
N GLY A 253 30.48 -6.27 -18.52
CA GLY A 253 30.43 -6.24 -17.05
C GLY A 253 29.03 -5.89 -16.53
N THR A 254 28.80 -6.17 -15.25
CA THR A 254 27.47 -6.05 -14.62
C THR A 254 26.86 -4.65 -14.72
N LYS A 255 27.63 -3.61 -14.39
CA LYS A 255 27.13 -2.22 -14.37
C LYS A 255 26.81 -1.67 -15.77
N ALA A 256 27.69 -1.88 -16.76
CA ALA A 256 27.46 -1.39 -18.11
C ALA A 256 26.45 -2.27 -18.87
N GLY A 257 26.48 -3.60 -18.65
CA GLY A 257 25.49 -4.53 -19.17
C GLY A 257 24.07 -4.22 -18.68
N LEU A 258 23.89 -3.90 -17.40
CA LEU A 258 22.58 -3.46 -16.87
C LEU A 258 22.11 -2.14 -17.49
N LYS A 259 23.02 -1.19 -17.73
CA LYS A 259 22.69 0.07 -18.43
C LYS A 259 22.21 -0.21 -19.86
N LEU A 260 22.94 -1.02 -20.62
CA LEU A 260 22.55 -1.42 -21.98
C LEU A 260 21.20 -2.14 -21.99
N TRP A 261 21.00 -3.09 -21.08
CA TRP A 261 19.73 -3.80 -20.91
C TRP A 261 18.59 -2.82 -20.63
N SER A 262 18.79 -1.84 -19.75
CA SER A 262 17.81 -0.81 -19.45
C SER A 262 17.42 0.00 -20.68
N LYS A 263 18.41 0.51 -21.45
CA LYS A 263 18.15 1.30 -22.67
C LYS A 263 17.44 0.47 -23.74
N LEU A 264 17.84 -0.79 -23.91
CA LEU A 264 17.19 -1.73 -24.81
C LEU A 264 15.71 -1.96 -24.42
N ASN A 265 15.41 -2.07 -23.12
CA ASN A 265 14.04 -2.15 -22.63
C ASN A 265 13.20 -0.94 -23.04
N PHE A 266 13.76 0.27 -23.02
CA PHE A 266 13.03 1.45 -23.48
C PHE A 266 12.75 1.45 -24.97
N VAL A 267 13.66 0.93 -25.80
CA VAL A 267 13.47 0.78 -27.25
C VAL A 267 12.38 -0.25 -27.56
N ALA A 268 12.36 -1.38 -26.86
CA ALA A 268 11.37 -2.44 -27.05
C ALA A 268 10.00 -2.14 -26.41
N ARG A 269 9.96 -1.21 -25.45
CA ARG A 269 8.80 -0.89 -24.63
C ARG A 269 7.48 -0.75 -25.39
N PRO A 270 7.42 -0.03 -26.53
CA PRO A 270 6.15 0.19 -27.20
C PRO A 270 5.51 -1.15 -27.64
N LEU A 271 6.31 -2.11 -28.11
CA LEU A 271 5.83 -3.44 -28.49
C LEU A 271 5.55 -4.35 -27.29
N VAL A 272 6.39 -4.25 -26.24
CA VAL A 272 6.21 -4.93 -24.95
C VAL A 272 4.85 -4.57 -24.32
N ASP A 273 4.57 -3.27 -24.15
CA ASP A 273 3.35 -2.79 -23.52
C ASP A 273 2.11 -3.11 -24.38
N CYS A 274 2.21 -2.96 -25.70
CA CYS A 274 1.12 -3.29 -26.64
C CYS A 274 0.71 -4.77 -26.56
N ARG A 275 1.69 -5.69 -26.64
CA ARG A 275 1.39 -7.14 -26.57
C ARG A 275 0.95 -7.60 -25.19
N LEU A 276 1.45 -6.95 -24.14
CA LEU A 276 0.99 -7.18 -22.79
C LEU A 276 -0.47 -6.74 -22.62
N LEU A 277 -0.88 -5.59 -23.18
CA LEU A 277 -2.29 -5.16 -23.20
C LEU A 277 -3.19 -6.19 -23.87
N GLY A 278 -2.79 -6.72 -25.03
CA GLY A 278 -3.54 -7.78 -25.70
C GLY A 278 -3.67 -9.04 -24.83
N SER A 279 -2.60 -9.40 -24.11
CA SER A 279 -2.62 -10.54 -23.17
C SER A 279 -3.52 -10.27 -21.95
N ILE A 280 -3.51 -9.05 -21.42
CA ILE A 280 -4.37 -8.62 -20.30
C ILE A 280 -5.84 -8.61 -20.73
N ALA A 281 -6.16 -8.06 -21.91
CA ALA A 281 -7.52 -8.06 -22.45
C ALA A 281 -7.99 -9.48 -22.81
N ALA A 282 -7.08 -10.36 -23.23
CA ALA A 282 -7.39 -11.78 -23.40
C ALA A 282 -7.76 -12.44 -22.06
N ARG A 283 -7.05 -12.12 -20.98
CA ARG A 283 -7.32 -12.63 -19.62
C ARG A 283 -8.62 -12.07 -19.03
N GLU A 284 -8.89 -10.78 -19.19
CA GLU A 284 -10.00 -10.06 -18.56
C GLU A 284 -10.98 -9.57 -19.64
N PRO A 285 -12.05 -10.32 -19.97
CA PRO A 285 -12.93 -10.00 -21.10
C PRO A 285 -13.57 -8.61 -21.07
N GLN A 286 -13.83 -8.06 -19.88
CA GLN A 286 -14.37 -6.70 -19.72
C GLN A 286 -13.45 -5.62 -20.31
N LEU A 287 -12.13 -5.84 -20.30
CA LEU A 287 -11.15 -4.89 -20.86
C LEU A 287 -11.12 -4.93 -22.40
N ARG A 288 -11.77 -5.90 -23.03
CA ARG A 288 -11.93 -5.93 -24.50
C ARG A 288 -12.95 -4.89 -24.97
N ASN A 289 -13.92 -4.59 -24.12
CA ASN A 289 -14.90 -3.53 -24.32
C ASN A 289 -14.40 -2.23 -23.67
N SER A 290 -13.16 -1.86 -23.96
CA SER A 290 -12.57 -0.60 -23.47
C SER A 290 -12.93 0.54 -24.40
N LYS A 291 -13.38 1.64 -23.83
CA LYS A 291 -13.53 2.93 -24.50
C LYS A 291 -12.54 3.94 -23.95
N ILE A 292 -11.87 4.68 -24.81
CA ILE A 292 -10.89 5.69 -24.46
C ILE A 292 -11.56 7.07 -24.47
N SER A 293 -11.39 7.80 -23.37
CA SER A 293 -11.92 9.15 -23.21
C SER A 293 -10.78 10.13 -22.97
N LEU A 294 -10.59 11.07 -23.90
CA LEU A 294 -9.52 12.07 -23.80
C LEU A 294 -9.97 13.23 -22.91
N VAL A 295 -9.22 13.47 -21.84
CA VAL A 295 -9.45 14.59 -20.93
C VAL A 295 -8.82 15.84 -21.50
N LEU A 296 -9.64 16.86 -21.72
CA LEU A 296 -9.20 18.15 -22.22
C LEU A 296 -8.27 18.84 -21.21
N SER A 297 -7.12 19.30 -21.70
CA SER A 297 -6.18 20.05 -20.89
C SER A 297 -6.79 21.39 -20.47
N LYS A 298 -6.48 21.80 -19.25
CA LYS A 298 -6.91 23.10 -18.74
C LYS A 298 -5.95 24.20 -19.16
N SER A 299 -6.49 25.40 -19.33
CA SER A 299 -5.69 26.61 -19.50
C SER A 299 -4.64 26.73 -18.39
N LYS A 300 -3.43 27.12 -18.77
CA LYS A 300 -2.33 27.35 -17.84
C LYS A 300 -2.72 28.43 -16.83
N THR A 301 -2.30 28.27 -15.58
CA THR A 301 -2.58 29.22 -14.49
C THR A 301 -1.41 30.17 -14.30
N THR A 302 -1.69 31.41 -13.90
CA THR A 302 -0.68 32.41 -13.50
C THR A 302 -0.94 32.83 -12.06
N LEU A 303 0.10 33.26 -11.36
CA LEU A 303 -0.08 33.97 -10.10
C LEU A 303 -0.62 35.37 -10.35
N GLU A 304 -1.36 35.90 -9.39
CA GLU A 304 -1.78 37.30 -9.40
C GLU A 304 -0.57 38.23 -9.25
N ALA A 305 -0.63 39.43 -9.83
CA ALA A 305 0.51 40.36 -9.79
C ALA A 305 0.97 40.72 -8.36
N LYS A 306 0.06 40.66 -7.37
CA LYS A 306 0.35 40.90 -5.94
C LYS A 306 1.15 39.76 -5.28
N ASP A 307 1.14 38.58 -5.89
CA ASP A 307 1.72 37.33 -5.38
C ASP A 307 3.02 36.96 -6.14
N VAL A 308 3.38 37.72 -7.17
CA VAL A 308 4.70 37.69 -7.79
C VAL A 308 5.62 38.57 -6.94
N VAL A 309 6.34 37.95 -6.01
CA VAL A 309 7.20 38.63 -5.03
C VAL A 309 8.63 38.12 -5.09
N GLY A 310 9.57 38.86 -4.47
CA GLY A 310 10.96 38.43 -4.35
C GLY A 310 11.13 37.19 -3.47
N ILE A 311 12.18 36.39 -3.69
CA ILE A 311 12.40 35.11 -3.00
C ILE A 311 12.44 35.23 -1.46
N PHE A 312 13.00 36.32 -0.92
CA PHE A 312 13.07 36.54 0.52
C PHE A 312 11.77 37.04 1.12
N GLU A 313 10.98 37.79 0.34
CA GLU A 313 9.61 38.16 0.74
C GLU A 313 8.71 36.91 0.75
N ALA A 314 8.82 36.05 -0.26
CA ALA A 314 8.14 34.76 -0.27
C ALA A 314 8.55 33.90 0.93
N TRP A 315 9.85 33.84 1.27
CA TRP A 315 10.35 33.13 2.44
C TRP A 315 9.69 33.60 3.75
N GLU A 316 9.61 34.92 3.94
CA GLU A 316 8.97 35.52 5.10
C GLU A 316 7.47 35.21 5.13
N ARG A 317 6.76 35.42 4.00
CA ARG A 317 5.33 35.13 3.88
C ARG A 317 5.02 33.65 4.14
N LEU A 318 5.91 32.73 3.76
CA LEU A 318 5.78 31.30 4.07
C LEU A 318 5.90 30.95 5.56
N GLY A 319 6.29 31.88 6.42
CA GLY A 319 6.44 31.64 7.86
C GLY A 319 7.65 30.75 8.17
N LEU A 320 8.73 30.92 7.41
CA LEU A 320 10.00 30.22 7.63
C LEU A 320 10.93 30.98 8.61
N GLY A 321 10.50 32.13 9.12
CA GLY A 321 11.28 32.97 10.04
C GLY A 321 12.40 33.73 9.35
N SER A 322 13.33 34.31 10.13
CA SER A 322 14.48 35.04 9.61
C SER A 322 15.37 34.11 8.78
N THR A 323 15.69 34.51 7.55
CA THR A 323 16.52 33.73 6.63
C THR A 323 17.96 33.63 7.16
N PRO A 324 18.47 32.43 7.48
CA PRO A 324 19.84 32.28 7.98
C PRO A 324 20.88 32.60 6.90
N GLU A 325 22.04 33.12 7.31
CA GLU A 325 23.14 33.51 6.40
C GLU A 325 23.55 32.42 5.37
N PRO A 326 23.64 31.12 5.74
CA PRO A 326 23.92 30.06 4.76
C PRO A 326 22.84 29.93 3.68
N VAL A 327 21.57 30.12 4.05
CA VAL A 327 20.44 30.06 3.12
C VAL A 327 20.42 31.29 2.21
N ILE A 328 20.76 32.47 2.73
CA ILE A 328 20.90 33.69 1.92
C ILE A 328 21.92 33.44 0.80
N ARG A 329 23.08 32.87 1.12
CA ARG A 329 24.12 32.56 0.12
C ARG A 329 23.63 31.59 -0.95
N MET A 330 22.83 30.59 -0.57
CA MET A 330 22.26 29.63 -1.52
C MET A 330 21.16 30.25 -2.40
N LEU A 331 20.27 31.06 -1.84
CA LEU A 331 19.09 31.55 -2.56
C LEU A 331 19.34 32.85 -3.32
N HIS A 332 20.29 33.68 -2.88
CA HIS A 332 20.58 34.98 -3.49
C HIS A 332 20.83 34.90 -5.01
N PRO A 333 21.61 33.93 -5.55
CA PRO A 333 21.83 33.78 -6.99
C PRO A 333 20.54 33.59 -7.81
N PHE A 334 19.48 33.07 -7.19
CA PHE A 334 18.21 32.78 -7.86
C PHE A 334 17.17 33.90 -7.70
N SER A 335 17.47 35.01 -6.99
CA SER A 335 16.47 36.03 -6.64
C SER A 335 15.75 36.61 -7.86
N GLN A 336 16.49 37.00 -8.90
CA GLN A 336 15.91 37.53 -10.14
C GLN A 336 15.15 36.44 -10.93
N ARG A 337 15.69 35.21 -10.94
CA ARG A 337 15.07 34.08 -11.63
C ARG A 337 13.77 33.64 -10.94
N PHE A 338 13.69 33.74 -9.62
CA PHE A 338 12.52 33.36 -8.84
C PHE A 338 11.31 34.22 -9.19
N GLU A 339 11.48 35.55 -9.25
CA GLU A 339 10.40 36.47 -9.58
C GLU A 339 9.90 36.26 -11.01
N MET A 340 10.82 36.14 -11.97
CA MET A 340 10.47 35.82 -13.36
C MET A 340 9.72 34.48 -13.46
N ALA A 341 10.21 33.45 -12.75
CA ALA A 341 9.58 32.13 -12.79
C ALA A 341 8.21 32.11 -12.10
N CYS A 342 7.99 32.90 -11.04
CA CYS A 342 6.68 33.07 -10.41
C CYS A 342 5.66 33.78 -11.32
N ALA A 343 6.15 34.60 -12.27
CA ALA A 343 5.32 35.27 -13.28
C ALA A 343 4.99 34.38 -14.50
N GLU A 344 5.59 33.20 -14.62
CA GLU A 344 5.33 32.29 -15.74
C GLU A 344 3.95 31.61 -15.66
N LYS A 345 3.57 30.98 -16.77
CA LYS A 345 2.36 30.18 -16.89
C LYS A 345 2.63 28.75 -16.44
N PHE A 346 1.92 28.28 -15.42
CA PHE A 346 2.04 26.93 -14.88
C PHE A 346 1.01 25.98 -15.49
N SER A 347 1.45 24.77 -15.85
CA SER A 347 0.59 23.74 -16.41
C SER A 347 0.27 22.68 -15.37
N LEU A 348 -0.98 22.22 -15.33
CA LEU A 348 -1.33 21.03 -14.58
C LEU A 348 -0.66 19.81 -15.21
N HIS A 349 0.01 19.01 -14.38
CA HIS A 349 0.43 17.68 -14.80
C HIS A 349 -0.78 16.78 -15.08
N ALA A 350 -0.60 15.74 -15.88
CA ALA A 350 -1.63 14.81 -16.32
C ALA A 350 -2.40 14.20 -15.14
N GLU A 351 -1.71 13.83 -14.05
CA GLU A 351 -2.39 13.31 -12.85
C GLU A 351 -3.34 14.34 -12.25
N MET A 352 -2.95 15.61 -12.24
CA MET A 352 -3.78 16.70 -11.70
C MET A 352 -4.93 17.05 -12.64
N GLN A 353 -4.73 16.92 -13.95
CA GLN A 353 -5.81 17.07 -14.93
C GLN A 353 -6.91 16.02 -14.69
N LEU A 354 -6.56 14.77 -14.40
CA LEU A 354 -7.52 13.71 -14.03
C LEU A 354 -8.26 14.04 -12.72
N VAL A 355 -7.56 14.43 -11.66
CA VAL A 355 -8.21 14.87 -10.41
C VAL A 355 -9.25 15.94 -10.70
N MET A 356 -8.85 16.95 -11.46
CA MET A 356 -9.69 18.09 -11.78
C MET A 356 -10.85 17.77 -12.73
N HIS A 357 -10.74 16.71 -13.53
CA HIS A 357 -11.80 16.21 -14.38
C HIS A 357 -12.94 15.60 -13.54
N TYR A 358 -12.60 14.78 -12.55
CA TYR A 358 -13.58 14.18 -11.63
C TYR A 358 -14.16 15.18 -10.62
N GLU A 359 -13.37 16.16 -10.20
CA GLU A 359 -13.82 17.18 -9.24
C GLU A 359 -14.98 18.03 -9.78
N LYS A 360 -14.99 18.31 -11.09
CA LYS A 360 -16.01 19.14 -11.73
C LYS A 360 -17.32 18.39 -12.04
N SER A 361 -17.45 17.13 -11.59
CA SER A 361 -18.55 16.22 -11.96
C SER A 361 -18.72 16.05 -13.47
N CYS A 362 -17.67 16.30 -14.26
CA CYS A 362 -17.70 16.09 -15.72
C CYS A 362 -17.73 14.60 -16.09
N ALA A 363 -17.30 13.73 -15.18
CA ALA A 363 -17.39 12.29 -15.28
C ALA A 363 -17.61 11.65 -13.89
N PRO A 364 -18.15 10.42 -13.83
CA PRO A 364 -18.15 9.61 -12.61
C PRO A 364 -16.73 9.42 -12.06
N ARG A 365 -16.59 9.16 -10.75
CA ARG A 365 -15.28 8.87 -10.16
C ARG A 365 -14.71 7.56 -10.72
N PRO A 366 -13.37 7.42 -10.77
CA PRO A 366 -12.74 6.17 -11.15
C PRO A 366 -13.14 5.05 -10.18
N THR A 367 -13.27 3.82 -10.70
CA THR A 367 -13.62 2.64 -9.88
C THR A 367 -12.41 2.05 -9.15
N LEU A 368 -11.21 2.48 -9.53
CA LEU A 368 -9.95 2.11 -8.90
C LEU A 368 -9.26 3.36 -8.36
N ASP A 369 -8.85 3.35 -7.08
CA ASP A 369 -8.05 4.41 -6.44
C ASP A 369 -6.58 4.38 -6.93
N TYR A 370 -6.40 4.36 -8.26
CA TYR A 370 -5.10 4.28 -8.91
C TYR A 370 -5.11 5.04 -10.23
N PHE A 371 -4.07 5.83 -10.47
CA PHE A 371 -3.76 6.38 -11.79
C PHE A 371 -2.58 5.64 -12.41
N GLY A 372 -2.79 5.11 -13.61
CA GLY A 372 -1.70 4.63 -14.43
C GLY A 372 -0.89 5.81 -14.94
N CYS A 373 0.42 5.69 -15.00
CA CYS A 373 1.30 6.80 -15.37
C CYS A 373 2.39 6.34 -16.34
N SER A 374 2.69 7.16 -17.36
CA SER A 374 3.73 6.86 -18.34
C SER A 374 5.15 6.98 -17.78
N LYS A 375 5.27 7.67 -16.64
CA LYS A 375 6.47 7.85 -15.81
C LYS A 375 6.11 7.77 -14.33
N ARG A 376 7.11 7.60 -13.47
CA ARG A 376 6.91 7.72 -12.01
C ARG A 376 6.44 9.13 -11.66
N THR A 377 5.56 9.22 -10.67
CA THR A 377 4.90 10.47 -10.25
C THR A 377 5.87 11.39 -9.51
N CYS A 378 5.81 12.69 -9.81
CA CYS A 378 6.68 13.70 -9.19
C CYS A 378 6.30 13.98 -7.73
N LEU A 379 7.20 14.66 -7.00
CA LEU A 379 7.00 15.02 -5.58
C LEU A 379 5.69 15.77 -5.31
N LEU A 380 5.31 16.67 -6.23
CA LEU A 380 4.14 17.51 -6.07
C LEU A 380 2.86 16.71 -6.30
N CYS A 381 2.79 15.97 -7.41
CA CYS A 381 1.67 15.08 -7.71
C CYS A 381 1.50 14.01 -6.62
N GLU A 382 2.57 13.33 -6.17
CA GLU A 382 2.45 12.26 -5.16
C GLU A 382 1.93 12.78 -3.82
N THR A 383 2.42 13.97 -3.41
CA THR A 383 2.08 14.54 -2.12
C THR A 383 0.64 15.04 -2.15
N PHE A 384 0.22 15.60 -3.29
CA PHE A 384 -1.15 16.03 -3.51
C PHE A 384 -2.12 14.83 -3.55
N LEU A 385 -1.85 13.81 -4.36
CA LEU A 385 -2.71 12.62 -4.50
C LEU A 385 -2.86 11.87 -3.17
N GLY A 386 -1.77 11.76 -2.39
CA GLY A 386 -1.80 11.15 -1.05
C GLY A 386 -2.52 12.02 0.00
N ALA A 387 -2.72 13.31 -0.26
CA ALA A 387 -3.40 14.22 0.63
C ALA A 387 -4.92 14.29 0.41
N LEU A 388 -5.43 13.75 -0.71
CA LEU A 388 -6.86 13.65 -1.00
C LEU A 388 -7.59 12.76 0.03
N PRO A 389 -8.90 12.96 0.26
CA PRO A 389 -9.68 12.12 1.18
C PRO A 389 -9.67 10.63 0.82
N SER A 390 -9.76 10.34 -0.48
CA SER A 390 -9.48 9.02 -1.06
C SER A 390 -8.11 9.12 -1.72
N SER A 391 -7.09 8.54 -1.10
CA SER A 391 -5.73 8.59 -1.62
C SER A 391 -5.63 7.79 -2.91
N ILE A 392 -5.09 8.41 -3.97
CA ILE A 392 -4.91 7.76 -5.26
C ILE A 392 -3.46 7.27 -5.38
N ALA A 393 -3.28 5.98 -5.62
CA ALA A 393 -1.97 5.37 -5.83
C ALA A 393 -1.50 5.52 -7.29
N THR A 394 -0.19 5.37 -7.52
CA THR A 394 0.41 5.34 -8.86
C THR A 394 1.52 4.27 -8.90
N ARG A 395 2.06 3.95 -10.09
CA ARG A 395 3.10 2.93 -10.29
C ARG A 395 4.41 3.14 -9.52
N GLY A 396 4.59 4.32 -8.95
CA GLY A 396 5.77 4.67 -8.19
C GLY A 396 6.10 6.14 -8.29
N ARG A 397 7.18 6.51 -7.61
CA ARG A 397 7.61 7.89 -7.37
C ARG A 397 9.11 8.05 -7.57
N HIS A 398 9.52 9.25 -7.95
CA HIS A 398 10.94 9.61 -8.09
C HIS A 398 11.34 10.80 -7.21
N GLY A 399 10.38 11.51 -6.60
CA GLY A 399 10.66 12.53 -5.59
C GLY A 399 11.27 13.84 -6.13
N VAL A 400 11.31 14.03 -7.45
CA VAL A 400 11.73 15.29 -8.08
C VAL A 400 10.63 16.33 -7.94
N CYS A 401 11.03 17.55 -7.58
CA CYS A 401 10.16 18.71 -7.50
C CYS A 401 10.24 19.46 -8.84
N TYR A 402 9.14 19.54 -9.58
CA TYR A 402 9.06 20.34 -10.79
C TYR A 402 8.41 21.68 -10.47
N PRO A 403 9.16 22.79 -10.39
CA PRO A 403 8.60 24.05 -9.96
C PRO A 403 7.63 24.68 -10.97
N ALA A 404 7.69 24.30 -12.25
CA ALA A 404 6.73 24.70 -13.29
C ALA A 404 5.34 24.02 -13.17
N TRP A 405 5.09 23.29 -12.07
CA TRP A 405 3.85 22.57 -11.79
C TRP A 405 2.71 23.53 -11.41
N GLY A 406 1.59 23.43 -12.11
CA GLY A 406 0.37 24.18 -11.78
C GLY A 406 -0.35 23.61 -10.57
N VAL A 407 -0.81 24.50 -9.69
CA VAL A 407 -1.60 24.12 -8.51
C VAL A 407 -3.06 23.89 -8.92
N PRO A 408 -3.68 22.74 -8.59
CA PRO A 408 -5.10 22.50 -8.83
C PRO A 408 -5.96 23.53 -8.10
N SER A 409 -6.69 24.36 -8.84
CA SER A 409 -7.62 25.34 -8.29
C SER A 409 -9.06 24.83 -8.33
N SER A 410 -9.70 24.72 -7.15
CA SER A 410 -11.10 24.31 -7.00
C SER A 410 -11.72 24.91 -5.75
N ASN A 411 -13.02 25.20 -5.80
CA ASN A 411 -13.78 25.61 -4.62
C ASN A 411 -14.04 24.46 -3.64
N SER A 412 -13.73 23.22 -4.01
CA SER A 412 -13.90 22.03 -3.19
C SER A 412 -13.04 22.03 -1.94
N GLY A 413 -13.65 21.63 -0.83
CA GLY A 413 -12.94 21.44 0.44
C GLY A 413 -11.85 20.38 0.36
N ALA A 414 -12.03 19.32 -0.44
CA ALA A 414 -11.04 18.25 -0.59
C ALA A 414 -9.75 18.75 -1.25
N ILE A 415 -9.88 19.52 -2.32
CA ILE A 415 -8.75 20.13 -3.03
C ILE A 415 -8.06 21.16 -2.14
N LYS A 416 -8.80 22.01 -1.43
CA LYS A 416 -8.22 22.98 -0.48
C LYS A 416 -7.37 22.30 0.59
N VAL A 417 -7.89 21.24 1.21
CA VAL A 417 -7.15 20.45 2.21
C VAL A 417 -5.92 19.80 1.59
N ALA A 418 -5.99 19.30 0.36
CA ALA A 418 -4.85 18.71 -0.33
C ALA A 418 -3.75 19.75 -0.64
N VAL A 419 -4.12 20.95 -1.08
CA VAL A 419 -3.21 22.08 -1.29
C VAL A 419 -2.53 22.50 0.02
N GLU A 420 -3.28 22.64 1.11
CA GLU A 420 -2.73 23.00 2.43
C GLU A 420 -1.76 21.93 2.96
N ARG A 421 -2.08 20.64 2.77
CA ARG A 421 -1.21 19.52 3.14
C ARG A 421 0.06 19.49 2.30
N LEU A 422 -0.06 19.76 1.00
CA LEU A 422 1.08 19.90 0.10
C LEU A 422 2.00 21.03 0.55
N GLU A 423 1.46 22.21 0.84
CA GLU A 423 2.22 23.35 1.38
C GLU A 423 2.98 22.94 2.66
N LYS A 424 2.29 22.36 3.64
CA LYS A 424 2.91 21.91 4.90
C LYS A 424 4.02 20.90 4.67
N SER A 425 3.85 19.95 3.73
CA SER A 425 4.87 18.97 3.36
C SER A 425 6.10 19.62 2.73
N LEU A 426 5.92 20.59 1.82
CA LEU A 426 7.01 21.34 1.21
C LEU A 426 7.78 22.16 2.27
N LEU A 427 7.07 22.85 3.15
CA LEU A 427 7.68 23.61 4.25
C LEU A 427 8.44 22.71 5.22
N ALA A 428 7.91 21.52 5.55
CA ALA A 428 8.61 20.55 6.38
C ALA A 428 9.92 20.09 5.74
N ARG A 429 9.94 19.89 4.42
CA ARG A 429 11.16 19.53 3.67
C ARG A 429 12.17 20.66 3.62
N ILE A 430 11.72 21.90 3.40
CA ILE A 430 12.59 23.09 3.44
C ILE A 430 13.20 23.24 4.85
N ARG A 431 12.41 23.11 5.91
CA ARG A 431 12.89 23.15 7.30
C ARG A 431 13.86 22.01 7.61
N GLY A 432 13.63 20.82 7.06
CA GLY A 432 14.57 19.70 7.16
C GLY A 432 15.94 20.02 6.55
N ILE A 433 15.95 20.59 5.35
CA ILE A 433 17.18 21.07 4.70
C ILE A 433 17.86 22.15 5.54
N LEU A 434 17.08 23.07 6.11
CA LEU A 434 17.62 24.13 6.98
C LEU A 434 18.30 23.56 8.22
N ASN A 435 17.67 22.58 8.89
CA ASN A 435 18.25 21.92 10.04
C ASN A 435 19.56 21.20 9.68
N ASP A 436 19.61 20.54 8.53
CA ASP A 436 20.82 19.88 8.03
C ASP A 436 21.96 20.89 7.79
N LEU A 437 21.65 22.07 7.25
CA LEU A 437 22.63 23.13 7.00
C LEU A 437 23.15 23.78 8.29
N MET A 438 22.30 23.91 9.31
CA MET A 438 22.67 24.53 10.59
C MET A 438 23.43 23.57 11.53
N HIS A 439 23.26 22.25 11.35
CA HIS A 439 23.88 21.23 12.20
C HIS A 439 24.69 20.17 11.41
N PRO A 440 25.67 20.57 10.57
CA PRO A 440 26.40 19.63 9.71
C PRO A 440 27.20 18.58 10.51
N ARG A 441 27.62 18.89 11.75
CA ARG A 441 28.39 17.97 12.60
C ARG A 441 27.56 16.87 13.25
N GLN A 442 26.25 17.04 13.38
CA GLN A 442 25.37 16.00 13.92
C GLN A 442 25.15 14.86 12.91
N LYS A 443 25.48 15.06 11.63
CA LYS A 443 25.55 13.99 10.64
C LYS A 443 26.59 12.92 10.97
N SER A 444 27.63 13.24 11.75
CA SER A 444 28.61 12.22 12.21
C SER A 444 28.08 11.27 13.30
N LEU A 445 26.96 11.61 13.96
CA LEU A 445 26.30 10.75 14.95
C LEU A 445 24.85 10.36 14.58
N ALA A 446 24.21 11.06 13.64
CA ALA A 446 22.82 10.83 13.24
C ALA A 446 22.66 10.42 11.76
N ALA A 447 23.75 10.21 11.00
CA ALA A 447 23.69 9.47 9.74
C ALA A 447 23.92 7.97 9.99
N ASN A 448 22.97 7.37 10.69
CA ASN A 448 22.65 5.95 10.56
C ASN A 448 21.15 5.81 10.82
N VAL A 449 20.34 6.44 9.95
CA VAL A 449 19.10 5.78 9.57
C VAL A 449 19.56 4.52 8.85
N MET A 450 19.52 3.38 9.56
CA MET A 450 19.79 2.09 8.97
C MET A 450 18.80 1.86 7.82
N GLN A 451 19.26 2.10 6.59
CA GLN A 451 19.01 1.13 5.55
C GLN A 451 19.53 -0.20 6.10
N SER A 452 18.70 -1.24 6.08
CA SER A 452 19.07 -2.56 6.62
C SER A 452 20.45 -2.97 6.11
N GLY A 453 21.35 -3.37 7.02
CA GLY A 453 22.72 -3.78 6.71
C GLY A 453 22.87 -4.87 5.65
N MET A 454 21.77 -5.53 5.23
CA MET A 454 21.77 -6.37 4.03
C MET A 454 22.23 -5.61 2.78
N VAL A 455 21.81 -4.36 2.54
CA VAL A 455 22.07 -3.67 1.26
C VAL A 455 23.51 -3.17 1.16
N SER A 456 24.15 -2.85 2.29
CA SER A 456 25.54 -2.37 2.35
C SER A 456 26.56 -3.51 2.31
N ASP A 457 26.19 -4.70 2.79
CA ASP A 457 27.04 -5.90 2.66
C ASP A 457 27.12 -6.39 1.20
N PHE A 458 26.14 -6.06 0.34
CA PHE A 458 26.18 -6.43 -1.08
C PHE A 458 27.18 -5.61 -1.92
N SER A 459 27.59 -4.43 -1.46
CA SER A 459 28.50 -3.55 -2.20
C SER A 459 29.99 -3.85 -2.01
N HIS A 460 30.36 -4.77 -1.11
CA HIS A 460 31.75 -5.08 -0.75
C HIS A 460 32.17 -6.53 -1.00
N LEU A 461 31.29 -7.39 -1.52
CA LEU A 461 31.62 -8.80 -1.76
C LEU A 461 32.39 -8.99 -3.06
N THR A 462 33.47 -9.76 -2.98
CA THR A 462 34.24 -10.19 -4.15
C THR A 462 33.45 -11.18 -5.00
N LEU A 463 33.80 -11.30 -6.29
CA LEU A 463 33.11 -12.20 -7.23
C LEU A 463 33.15 -13.66 -6.75
N GLU A 464 34.24 -14.07 -6.10
CA GLU A 464 34.44 -15.40 -5.53
C GLU A 464 33.50 -15.65 -4.33
N GLU A 465 33.30 -14.64 -3.47
CA GLU A 465 32.32 -14.71 -2.38
C GLU A 465 30.87 -14.70 -2.88
N TRP A 466 30.62 -14.02 -4.01
CA TRP A 466 29.32 -14.02 -4.69
C TRP A 466 28.99 -15.39 -5.27
N GLN A 467 29.94 -16.01 -5.98
CA GLN A 467 29.79 -17.35 -6.53
C GLN A 467 29.70 -18.41 -5.44
N GLN A 468 30.46 -18.26 -4.35
CA GLN A 468 30.38 -19.16 -3.20
C GLN A 468 29.01 -19.07 -2.52
N ARG A 469 28.47 -17.86 -2.32
CA ARG A 469 27.13 -17.67 -1.74
C ARG A 469 26.01 -18.06 -2.69
N GLU A 470 26.17 -17.86 -4.00
CA GLU A 470 25.20 -18.34 -5.00
C GLU A 470 25.19 -19.87 -5.05
N GLN A 471 26.35 -20.53 -4.96
CA GLN A 471 26.45 -21.98 -4.80
C GLN A 471 25.88 -22.45 -3.46
N ASP A 472 26.05 -21.69 -2.38
CA ASP A 472 25.48 -22.02 -1.07
C ASP A 472 23.96 -21.81 -1.05
N VAL A 473 23.44 -20.79 -1.74
CA VAL A 473 22.00 -20.55 -1.94
C VAL A 473 21.41 -21.58 -2.89
N GLN A 474 22.09 -21.97 -3.96
CA GLN A 474 21.65 -23.07 -4.84
C GLN A 474 21.73 -24.42 -4.12
N ARG A 475 22.73 -24.65 -3.26
CA ARG A 475 22.79 -25.83 -2.40
C ARG A 475 21.71 -25.79 -1.34
N PHE A 476 21.40 -24.62 -0.77
CA PHE A 476 20.32 -24.44 0.20
C PHE A 476 18.96 -24.62 -0.44
N ASN A 477 18.74 -24.04 -1.62
CA ASN A 477 17.53 -24.20 -2.43
C ASN A 477 17.41 -25.62 -2.94
N ASN A 478 18.49 -26.29 -3.37
CA ASN A 478 18.44 -27.71 -3.71
C ASN A 478 18.22 -28.58 -2.47
N LYS A 479 18.79 -28.24 -1.31
CA LYS A 479 18.47 -28.91 -0.04
C LYS A 479 17.02 -28.68 0.36
N GLN A 480 16.48 -27.49 0.16
CA GLN A 480 15.10 -27.14 0.42
C GLN A 480 14.16 -27.79 -0.59
N THR A 481 14.51 -27.90 -1.87
CA THR A 481 13.74 -28.59 -2.90
C THR A 481 13.77 -30.10 -2.70
N ILE A 482 14.90 -30.67 -2.27
CA ILE A 482 15.01 -32.08 -1.88
C ILE A 482 14.24 -32.31 -0.57
N GLN A 483 14.32 -31.41 0.42
CA GLN A 483 13.50 -31.47 1.64
C GLN A 483 12.00 -31.26 1.35
N HIS A 484 11.65 -30.38 0.41
CA HIS A 484 10.27 -30.08 -0.02
C HIS A 484 9.65 -31.26 -0.77
N ASN A 485 10.46 -32.03 -1.50
CA ASN A 485 10.03 -33.27 -2.14
C ASN A 485 10.00 -34.47 -1.18
N ASP A 486 10.84 -34.51 -0.14
CA ASP A 486 10.90 -35.65 0.78
C ASP A 486 10.03 -35.51 2.05
N LEU A 487 9.70 -34.30 2.53
CA LEU A 487 8.86 -34.07 3.71
C LEU A 487 8.26 -32.66 3.65
N LEU A 488 6.92 -32.48 3.67
CA LEU A 488 6.19 -31.38 4.39
C LEU A 488 4.84 -30.89 3.82
N ILE A 489 4.28 -31.48 2.76
CA ILE A 489 2.87 -31.23 2.38
C ILE A 489 2.22 -32.54 1.94
N ILE A 490 1.35 -33.11 2.78
CA ILE A 490 0.51 -34.25 2.36
C ILE A 490 -0.75 -33.67 1.74
N ARG A 491 -0.94 -33.86 0.43
CA ARG A 491 -2.25 -33.68 -0.21
C ARG A 491 -3.15 -34.82 0.23
N GLN A 492 -4.20 -34.51 0.99
CA GLN A 492 -5.28 -35.45 1.22
C GLN A 492 -6.44 -35.14 0.28
N TYR A 493 -7.05 -36.19 -0.24
CA TYR A 493 -8.25 -36.14 -1.06
C TYR A 493 -9.42 -36.57 -0.19
N ASP A 494 -10.43 -35.72 -0.05
CA ASP A 494 -11.71 -36.12 0.52
C ASP A 494 -12.62 -36.58 -0.62
N GLU A 495 -13.12 -37.82 -0.55
CA GLU A 495 -13.90 -38.43 -1.63
C GLU A 495 -15.30 -37.80 -1.79
N GLU A 496 -15.78 -37.02 -0.80
CA GLU A 496 -17.12 -36.41 -0.83
C GLU A 496 -17.19 -35.05 -1.56
N ASP A 497 -16.12 -34.22 -1.53
CA ASP A 497 -16.16 -32.85 -2.05
C ASP A 497 -15.19 -32.57 -3.22
N GLY A 498 -14.27 -33.48 -3.55
CA GLY A 498 -13.42 -33.38 -4.75
C GLY A 498 -12.41 -32.22 -4.79
N ILE A 499 -12.19 -31.50 -3.68
CA ILE A 499 -11.22 -30.41 -3.55
C ILE A 499 -10.06 -30.89 -2.66
N GLY A 500 -8.82 -30.65 -3.09
CA GLY A 500 -7.61 -31.14 -2.42
C GLY A 500 -6.85 -30.05 -1.68
N TRP A 501 -6.54 -30.29 -0.40
CA TRP A 501 -5.95 -29.31 0.52
C TRP A 501 -4.52 -29.59 0.94
N THR A 502 -3.77 -28.53 1.32
CA THR A 502 -2.40 -28.64 1.85
C THR A 502 -2.32 -28.39 3.36
N GLN A 503 -1.75 -29.34 4.10
CA GLN A 503 -1.53 -29.22 5.55
C GLN A 503 -0.03 -29.00 5.85
N ILE A 504 0.29 -27.91 6.55
CA ILE A 504 1.65 -27.66 7.07
C ILE A 504 1.89 -28.54 8.30
N ASP A 505 3.03 -29.21 8.34
CA ASP A 505 3.59 -29.79 9.57
C ASP A 505 4.59 -28.79 10.21
N PRO A 506 4.19 -28.04 11.25
CA PRO A 506 5.04 -27.02 11.88
C PRO A 506 6.02 -27.62 12.90
N TYR A 507 5.87 -28.89 13.29
CA TYR A 507 6.64 -29.49 14.40
C TYR A 507 8.15 -29.55 14.14
N PRO A 508 8.66 -29.79 12.91
CA PRO A 508 10.09 -29.70 12.63
C PRO A 508 10.72 -28.35 12.97
N TYR A 509 9.93 -27.27 12.96
CA TYR A 509 10.39 -25.90 13.22
C TYR A 509 10.06 -25.42 14.64
N LEU A 510 8.97 -25.92 15.24
CA LEU A 510 8.59 -25.58 16.62
C LEU A 510 9.34 -26.40 17.69
N GLY A 511 9.86 -27.57 17.32
CA GLY A 511 10.66 -28.43 18.19
C GLY A 511 10.30 -29.91 18.04
N THR A 512 11.31 -30.77 18.18
CA THR A 512 11.18 -32.23 18.02
C THR A 512 10.30 -32.91 19.08
N ASP A 513 9.96 -32.18 20.14
CA ASP A 513 9.08 -32.61 21.22
C ASP A 513 7.59 -32.40 20.94
N LYS A 514 7.24 -31.99 19.71
CA LYS A 514 5.85 -31.78 19.23
C LYS A 514 5.03 -30.91 20.20
N PRO A 515 5.49 -29.67 20.47
CA PRO A 515 4.83 -28.80 21.43
C PRO A 515 3.43 -28.39 20.97
N PHE A 516 2.59 -27.89 21.87
CA PHE A 516 1.29 -27.36 21.45
C PHE A 516 1.50 -26.17 20.53
N LYS A 517 0.80 -26.12 19.39
CA LYS A 517 0.87 -25.01 18.46
C LYS A 517 -0.25 -24.02 18.74
N GLY A 518 0.08 -22.73 18.84
CA GLY A 518 -0.88 -21.64 18.73
C GLY A 518 -0.73 -20.95 17.38
N THR A 519 -1.83 -20.41 16.86
CA THR A 519 -1.85 -19.67 15.59
C THR A 519 -2.57 -18.35 15.78
N MET A 520 -1.88 -17.25 15.52
CA MET A 520 -2.48 -15.92 15.46
C MET A 520 -2.64 -15.50 14.01
N ARG A 521 -3.83 -15.03 13.63
CA ARG A 521 -4.12 -14.57 12.27
C ARG A 521 -4.29 -13.06 12.23
N ILE A 522 -3.52 -12.40 11.37
CA ILE A 522 -3.57 -10.95 11.18
C ILE A 522 -4.28 -10.67 9.86
N GLU A 523 -5.56 -10.32 9.93
CA GLU A 523 -6.38 -9.87 8.78
C GLU A 523 -6.42 -8.34 8.68
N HIS A 524 -6.26 -7.64 9.81
CA HIS A 524 -6.25 -6.18 9.91
C HIS A 524 -5.04 -5.70 10.71
N ASN A 525 -4.36 -4.66 10.19
CA ASN A 525 -3.33 -3.94 10.92
C ASN A 525 -3.88 -2.59 11.39
N PRO A 526 -4.16 -2.43 12.70
CA PRO A 526 -4.75 -1.21 13.25
C PRO A 526 -3.76 -0.04 13.30
N VAL A 527 -2.46 -0.31 13.47
CA VAL A 527 -1.41 0.73 13.49
C VAL A 527 -1.32 1.46 12.15
N ARG A 528 -1.64 0.76 11.05
CA ARG A 528 -1.58 1.29 9.69
C ARG A 528 -2.95 1.49 9.04
N CYS A 529 -4.04 1.21 9.76
CA CYS A 529 -5.39 1.19 9.23
C CYS A 529 -5.51 0.40 7.91
N ARG A 530 -4.88 -0.78 7.82
CA ARG A 530 -4.82 -1.57 6.58
C ARG A 530 -5.48 -2.95 6.75
N ASN A 531 -6.39 -3.28 5.84
CA ASN A 531 -6.94 -4.62 5.70
C ASN A 531 -6.08 -5.45 4.74
N LEU A 532 -5.70 -6.65 5.15
CA LEU A 532 -4.96 -7.63 4.35
C LEU A 532 -5.92 -8.64 3.68
N GLY A 533 -7.02 -8.92 4.37
CA GLY A 533 -8.11 -9.74 3.89
C GLY A 533 -9.32 -9.66 4.81
N SER A 534 -10.38 -10.34 4.42
CA SER A 534 -11.60 -10.55 5.20
C SER A 534 -12.12 -11.94 4.84
N GLY A 535 -12.33 -12.83 5.80
CA GLY A 535 -12.88 -14.15 5.46
C GLY A 535 -12.47 -15.32 6.33
N PHE A 536 -11.48 -15.17 7.21
CA PHE A 536 -10.95 -16.25 8.05
C PHE A 536 -11.68 -16.37 9.40
N ALA A 537 -12.52 -15.39 9.74
CA ALA A 537 -13.60 -15.52 10.70
C ALA A 537 -14.80 -16.25 10.05
N SER A 538 -15.43 -17.18 10.78
CA SER A 538 -16.48 -18.08 10.28
C SER A 538 -17.77 -17.40 9.77
N PHE A 539 -17.90 -16.08 9.89
CA PHE A 539 -19.10 -15.31 9.51
C PHE A 539 -18.80 -14.04 8.72
N ALA A 540 -17.59 -13.88 8.21
CA ALA A 540 -17.28 -12.75 7.35
C ALA A 540 -18.17 -12.77 6.09
N PRO A 541 -18.85 -11.64 5.77
CA PRO A 541 -19.81 -11.58 4.64
C PRO A 541 -19.15 -11.66 3.27
N TYR A 542 -17.85 -11.38 3.19
CA TYR A 542 -17.02 -11.51 1.99
C TYR A 542 -15.75 -12.29 2.35
N GLN A 543 -15.25 -13.06 1.39
CA GLN A 543 -14.14 -14.00 1.54
C GLN A 543 -13.05 -13.62 0.54
N GLU A 544 -12.29 -12.57 0.84
CA GLU A 544 -11.34 -11.93 -0.08
C GLU A 544 -10.02 -11.60 0.63
N GLY A 545 -8.91 -11.64 -0.11
CA GLY A 545 -7.57 -11.31 0.42
C GLY A 545 -6.88 -12.47 1.15
N TYR A 546 -5.98 -12.14 2.07
CA TYR A 546 -5.15 -13.11 2.81
C TYR A 546 -4.95 -12.66 4.25
N CYS A 547 -4.51 -13.58 5.13
CA CYS A 547 -4.04 -13.22 6.46
C CYS A 547 -2.57 -13.57 6.65
N VAL A 548 -1.90 -12.87 7.56
CA VAL A 548 -0.55 -13.24 8.00
C VAL A 548 -0.70 -14.08 9.26
N SER A 549 -0.38 -15.37 9.15
CA SER A 549 -0.50 -16.34 10.22
C SER A 549 0.84 -16.49 10.93
N LEU A 550 0.85 -16.22 12.24
CA LEU A 550 1.99 -16.47 13.12
C LEU A 550 1.71 -17.73 13.93
N ILE A 551 2.37 -18.81 13.57
CA ILE A 551 2.37 -20.06 14.33
C ILE A 551 3.47 -19.98 15.37
N HIS A 552 3.15 -20.29 16.62
CA HIS A 552 4.09 -20.27 17.72
C HIS A 552 3.97 -21.51 18.59
N ARG A 553 5.04 -21.74 19.34
CA ARG A 553 5.15 -22.77 20.36
C ARG A 553 4.44 -22.36 21.65
N ASP A 554 3.61 -23.24 22.19
CA ASP A 554 2.87 -23.11 23.45
C ASP A 554 2.29 -21.68 23.63
N ALA A 555 2.65 -20.99 24.73
CA ALA A 555 2.40 -19.56 24.91
C ALA A 555 3.73 -18.79 24.73
N TYR A 556 3.97 -18.21 23.56
CA TYR A 556 5.18 -17.49 23.12
C TYR A 556 5.74 -16.36 24.03
N LEU A 557 5.08 -16.07 25.15
CA LEU A 557 5.57 -15.19 26.22
C LEU A 557 6.13 -15.97 27.43
N LYS A 558 5.70 -17.22 27.64
CA LYS A 558 6.06 -18.12 28.74
C LYS A 558 5.92 -19.58 28.29
N ASP A 559 6.78 -20.02 27.36
CA ASP A 559 6.80 -21.39 26.82
C ASP A 559 8.04 -22.20 27.27
N GLY A 560 8.83 -21.66 28.21
CA GLY A 560 10.07 -22.28 28.69
C GLY A 560 11.25 -22.23 27.70
N SER A 561 11.06 -21.67 26.51
CA SER A 561 12.09 -21.59 25.49
C SER A 561 12.95 -20.33 25.62
N ALA A 562 14.06 -20.31 24.89
CA ALA A 562 14.96 -19.16 24.87
C ALA A 562 14.32 -17.95 24.18
N THR A 563 14.76 -16.77 24.61
CA THR A 563 14.37 -15.49 24.05
C THR A 563 14.63 -15.43 22.54
N ASN A 564 13.61 -15.07 21.75
CA ASN A 564 13.73 -14.93 20.31
C ASN A 564 14.43 -13.61 19.96
N ARG A 565 15.77 -13.66 19.90
CA ARG A 565 16.63 -12.50 19.68
C ARG A 565 16.37 -11.79 18.35
N SER A 566 15.92 -12.52 17.33
CA SER A 566 15.65 -11.96 15.99
C SER A 566 14.38 -11.11 16.01
N ILE A 567 13.28 -11.65 16.54
CA ILE A 567 12.03 -10.89 16.71
C ILE A 567 12.26 -9.67 17.61
N LEU A 568 13.01 -9.82 18.70
CA LEU A 568 13.36 -8.69 19.57
C LEU A 568 14.17 -7.60 18.86
N ALA A 569 15.14 -7.97 18.03
CA ALA A 569 15.89 -7.01 17.22
C ALA A 569 14.98 -6.30 16.20
N SER A 570 14.09 -7.03 15.54
CA SER A 570 13.14 -6.49 14.55
C SER A 570 12.09 -5.57 15.17
N VAL A 571 11.58 -5.92 16.35
CA VAL A 571 10.64 -5.09 17.14
C VAL A 571 11.35 -3.82 17.65
N ARG A 572 12.59 -3.93 18.16
CA ARG A 572 13.41 -2.76 18.58
C ARG A 572 13.67 -1.80 17.44
N ALA A 573 14.01 -2.30 16.26
CA ALA A 573 14.24 -1.46 15.09
C ALA A 573 12.95 -0.73 14.64
N SER A 574 11.80 -1.24 15.04
CA SER A 574 10.48 -0.79 14.59
C SER A 574 9.74 0.10 15.59
N CYS A 575 10.31 0.36 16.79
CA CYS A 575 9.72 1.14 17.88
C CYS A 575 10.75 2.08 18.54
N THR A 576 10.33 3.29 18.94
CA THR A 576 11.18 4.27 19.66
C THR A 576 11.10 4.16 21.19
N SER A 577 10.30 3.23 21.72
CA SER A 577 10.05 3.02 23.16
C SER A 577 10.53 1.65 23.66
N THR A 578 10.53 1.44 24.98
CA THR A 578 10.88 0.15 25.61
C THR A 578 10.02 -0.99 25.05
N ILE A 579 10.65 -2.10 24.68
CA ILE A 579 9.96 -3.27 24.12
C ILE A 579 8.91 -3.76 25.12
N PRO A 580 7.65 -3.94 24.71
CA PRO A 580 6.58 -4.32 25.64
C PRO A 580 6.71 -5.75 26.16
N HIS A 581 7.23 -6.68 25.33
CA HIS A 581 7.33 -8.09 25.69
C HIS A 581 8.63 -8.76 25.23
N GLU A 582 9.10 -9.71 26.05
CA GLU A 582 10.18 -10.61 25.68
C GLU A 582 9.58 -11.84 24.96
N TYR A 583 9.54 -11.79 23.62
CA TYR A 583 9.06 -12.91 22.80
C TYR A 583 10.04 -14.09 22.89
N ARG A 584 9.49 -15.30 23.04
CA ARG A 584 10.24 -16.55 23.19
C ARG A 584 9.89 -17.54 22.08
N GLY A 585 10.82 -18.45 21.86
CA GLY A 585 10.58 -19.65 21.06
C GLY A 585 10.73 -19.48 19.57
N PRO A 586 10.81 -20.60 18.83
CA PRO A 586 10.66 -20.59 17.40
C PRO A 586 9.24 -20.14 17.03
N MET A 587 9.16 -19.24 16.06
CA MET A 587 7.89 -18.75 15.51
C MET A 587 7.97 -18.85 13.99
N ILE A 588 6.86 -19.24 13.37
CA ILE A 588 6.74 -19.41 11.93
C ILE A 588 5.70 -18.42 11.43
N ALA A 589 6.10 -17.55 10.51
CA ALA A 589 5.20 -16.60 9.88
C ALA A 589 4.97 -17.03 8.43
N LEU A 590 3.70 -17.08 8.03
CA LEU A 590 3.25 -17.51 6.71
C LEU A 590 2.08 -16.64 6.26
N ARG A 591 1.94 -16.47 4.94
CA ARG A 591 0.73 -15.90 4.36
C ARG A 591 -0.26 -17.04 4.13
N GLU A 592 -1.45 -16.93 4.68
CA GLU A 592 -2.53 -17.90 4.53
C GLU A 592 -3.62 -17.31 3.62
N ILE A 593 -3.94 -18.01 2.54
CA ILE A 593 -4.98 -17.65 1.56
C ILE A 593 -6.15 -18.62 1.74
N ARG A 594 -7.37 -18.10 1.72
CA ARG A 594 -8.57 -18.91 1.96
C ARG A 594 -8.75 -19.87 0.78
N HIS A 595 -9.06 -21.13 1.07
CA HIS A 595 -9.09 -22.26 0.13
C HIS A 595 -7.69 -22.81 -0.27
N GLU A 596 -6.81 -22.93 0.73
CA GLU A 596 -5.78 -23.99 0.86
C GLU A 596 -4.42 -23.76 0.21
N ASP A 597 -4.03 -22.50 0.00
CA ASP A 597 -2.66 -22.13 -0.34
C ASP A 597 -1.98 -21.31 0.78
N TYR A 598 -0.78 -21.76 1.15
CA TYR A 598 0.17 -20.98 1.93
C TYR A 598 1.21 -20.36 0.99
N ALA A 599 1.55 -19.11 1.23
CA ALA A 599 2.57 -18.39 0.49
C ALA A 599 3.65 -17.83 1.41
N ASP A 600 4.81 -17.54 0.84
CA ASP A 600 5.86 -16.82 1.55
C ASP A 600 5.38 -15.43 1.97
N ILE A 601 5.79 -15.02 3.17
CA ILE A 601 5.56 -13.65 3.62
C ILE A 601 6.39 -12.67 2.77
N THR A 602 5.77 -11.55 2.41
CA THR A 602 6.47 -10.42 1.80
C THR A 602 7.07 -9.50 2.88
N LEU A 603 7.95 -8.58 2.49
CA LEU A 603 8.46 -7.56 3.41
C LEU A 603 7.35 -6.66 3.99
N ALA A 604 6.26 -6.47 3.25
CA ALA A 604 5.08 -5.76 3.76
C ALA A 604 4.37 -6.57 4.85
N ASP A 605 4.18 -7.87 4.66
CA ASP A 605 3.59 -8.77 5.66
C ASP A 605 4.44 -8.85 6.91
N PHE A 606 5.76 -8.93 6.75
CA PHE A 606 6.70 -8.89 7.86
C PHE A 606 6.55 -7.58 8.66
N ARG A 607 6.39 -6.43 7.98
CA ARG A 607 6.11 -5.17 8.66
C ARG A 607 4.78 -5.18 9.40
N HIS A 608 3.74 -5.77 8.81
CA HIS A 608 2.44 -5.90 9.45
C HIS A 608 2.49 -6.76 10.71
N LEU A 609 3.25 -7.87 10.65
CA LEU A 609 3.54 -8.73 11.78
C LEU A 609 4.30 -7.98 12.89
N MET A 610 5.31 -7.17 12.55
CA MET A 610 6.05 -6.39 13.55
C MET A 610 5.17 -5.34 14.25
N ASP A 611 4.31 -4.63 13.51
CA ASP A 611 3.39 -3.65 14.11
C ASP A 611 2.38 -4.34 15.05
N TYR A 612 1.93 -5.54 14.68
CA TYR A 612 1.08 -6.36 15.53
C TYR A 612 1.82 -6.75 16.82
N LEU A 613 3.04 -7.26 16.73
CA LEU A 613 3.85 -7.60 17.91
C LEU A 613 4.11 -6.36 18.78
N ILE A 614 4.40 -5.20 18.21
CA ILE A 614 4.59 -3.95 18.99
C ILE A 614 3.33 -3.52 19.75
N SER A 615 2.15 -3.70 19.14
CA SER A 615 0.87 -3.30 19.73
C SER A 615 0.28 -4.37 20.65
N TYR A 616 0.77 -5.61 20.59
CA TYR A 616 0.34 -6.71 21.43
C TYR A 616 0.60 -6.39 22.91
N ARG A 617 -0.47 -6.36 23.74
CA ARG A 617 -0.49 -6.17 25.21
C ARG A 617 0.14 -4.88 25.76
N ASN A 618 0.40 -3.86 24.95
CA ASN A 618 0.95 -2.60 25.45
C ASN A 618 -0.15 -1.65 25.95
N THR A 619 -0.24 -1.45 27.27
CA THR A 619 -1.14 -0.46 27.91
C THR A 619 -0.54 0.95 27.94
N HIS A 620 0.75 1.12 27.63
CA HIS A 620 1.47 2.40 27.60
C HIS A 620 1.74 2.94 26.20
N VAL A 621 1.62 2.12 25.15
CA VAL A 621 1.33 2.62 23.82
C VAL A 621 -0.14 3.02 23.86
N ARG A 622 -0.37 4.28 24.23
CA ARG A 622 -1.39 5.04 23.52
C ARG A 622 -1.16 4.70 22.05
N GLU A 623 -2.16 4.13 21.37
CA GLU A 623 -2.28 4.25 19.91
C GLU A 623 -1.68 5.60 19.59
N SER A 624 -0.61 5.65 18.79
CA SER A 624 0.08 6.90 18.53
C SER A 624 -0.95 7.85 17.92
N VAL A 625 -1.50 8.69 18.80
CA VAL A 625 -2.53 9.66 18.51
C VAL A 625 -1.88 10.59 17.50
N PRO A 626 -2.37 10.68 16.26
CA PRO A 626 -2.15 11.88 15.50
C PRO A 626 -2.82 12.97 16.32
N ASP A 627 -2.03 13.81 16.99
CA ASP A 627 -2.41 14.98 17.78
C ASP A 627 -3.82 14.98 18.39
N LEU A 628 -3.86 15.06 19.73
CA LEU A 628 -5.04 15.25 20.60
C LEU A 628 -5.87 16.53 20.31
N LEU A 629 -5.79 17.11 19.12
CA LEU A 629 -6.60 18.23 18.70
C LEU A 629 -7.60 17.90 17.58
N HIS A 630 -7.49 16.78 16.84
CA HIS A 630 -8.41 16.50 15.72
C HIS A 630 -9.01 15.08 15.79
N ARG A 631 -10.18 14.99 16.44
CA ARG A 631 -11.05 13.80 16.42
C ARG A 631 -11.47 13.53 14.96
N ALA A 632 -11.24 12.33 14.45
CA ALA A 632 -11.89 11.89 13.22
C ALA A 632 -13.42 11.93 13.44
N PRO A 633 -14.23 12.42 12.49
CA PRO A 633 -15.66 12.68 12.74
C PRO A 633 -16.54 11.45 13.08
N THR A 634 -15.98 10.24 13.14
CA THR A 634 -16.73 8.97 13.11
C THR A 634 -16.24 7.90 14.12
N THR A 635 -15.47 8.27 15.16
CA THR A 635 -15.03 7.34 16.22
C THR A 635 -15.75 7.57 17.55
N PHE A 636 -16.27 6.49 18.15
CA PHE A 636 -16.94 6.50 19.46
C PHE A 636 -16.36 5.41 20.39
N ARG A 637 -16.49 5.63 21.70
CA ARG A 637 -15.87 4.80 22.74
C ARG A 637 -16.79 3.65 23.16
N GLY A 638 -16.26 2.43 23.13
CA GLY A 638 -16.88 1.20 23.65
C GLY A 638 -16.12 0.62 24.83
N VAL A 639 -16.55 -0.57 25.27
CA VAL A 639 -15.93 -1.31 26.37
C VAL A 639 -15.72 -2.77 25.97
N LYS A 640 -14.52 -3.31 26.18
CA LYS A 640 -14.21 -4.74 26.11
C LYS A 640 -14.38 -5.34 27.51
N ILE A 641 -15.25 -6.34 27.64
CA ILE A 641 -15.49 -7.11 28.87
C ILE A 641 -14.66 -8.39 28.77
N CYS A 642 -13.61 -8.47 29.59
CA CYS A 642 -12.67 -9.58 29.56
C CYS A 642 -13.28 -10.83 30.18
N CYS A 643 -13.03 -11.99 29.57
CA CYS A 643 -13.47 -13.27 30.12
C CYS A 643 -12.55 -13.73 31.27
N HIS A 644 -12.96 -14.77 32.00
CA HIS A 644 -12.13 -15.31 33.08
C HIS A 644 -10.76 -15.77 32.59
N GLY A 645 -10.69 -16.37 31.39
CA GLY A 645 -9.42 -16.78 30.77
C GLY A 645 -8.49 -15.60 30.55
N GLU A 646 -8.97 -14.55 29.89
CA GLU A 646 -8.22 -13.32 29.65
C GLU A 646 -7.71 -12.69 30.96
N VAL A 647 -8.56 -12.56 31.98
CA VAL A 647 -8.14 -12.01 33.27
C VAL A 647 -7.10 -12.90 33.97
N LYS A 648 -7.33 -14.22 34.02
CA LYS A 648 -6.48 -15.17 34.75
C LYS A 648 -5.14 -15.41 34.06
N PHE A 649 -5.15 -15.65 32.75
CA PHE A 649 -3.96 -16.00 31.98
C PHE A 649 -3.21 -14.78 31.46
N HIS A 650 -3.87 -13.63 31.32
CA HIS A 650 -3.24 -12.43 30.76
C HIS A 650 -3.16 -11.24 31.73
N GLY A 651 -3.81 -11.31 32.89
CA GLY A 651 -3.76 -10.25 33.90
C GLY A 651 -4.52 -8.99 33.49
N SER A 652 -5.40 -9.09 32.48
CA SER A 652 -6.19 -7.97 31.97
C SER A 652 -7.21 -7.49 33.02
N GLU A 653 -7.53 -6.19 33.00
CA GLU A 653 -8.66 -5.66 33.77
C GLU A 653 -9.98 -6.25 33.25
N LEU A 654 -10.98 -6.40 34.12
CA LEU A 654 -12.26 -7.02 33.75
C LEU A 654 -13.05 -6.20 32.72
N PHE A 655 -12.89 -4.87 32.71
CA PHE A 655 -13.55 -3.95 31.81
C PHE A 655 -12.53 -2.94 31.25
N VAL A 656 -12.32 -2.93 29.94
CA VAL A 656 -11.29 -2.13 29.27
C VAL A 656 -11.95 -1.16 28.29
N SER A 657 -11.57 0.12 28.33
CA SER A 657 -12.05 1.12 27.35
C SER A 657 -11.41 0.88 25.98
N VAL A 658 -12.20 0.97 24.92
CA VAL A 658 -11.75 0.72 23.54
C VAL A 658 -12.36 1.72 22.57
N ASP A 659 -11.60 2.18 21.58
CA ASP A 659 -12.11 3.08 20.53
C ASP A 659 -12.57 2.27 19.32
N LEU A 660 -13.81 2.51 18.87
CA LEU A 660 -14.41 1.78 17.76
C LEU A 660 -14.67 2.72 16.59
N THR A 661 -14.18 2.31 15.42
CA THR A 661 -14.48 2.96 14.14
C THR A 661 -15.73 2.34 13.52
N ARG A 662 -16.35 3.05 12.56
CA ARG A 662 -17.44 2.47 11.74
C ARG A 662 -17.03 1.17 11.03
N ALA A 663 -15.77 1.04 10.63
CA ALA A 663 -15.24 -0.19 10.04
C ALA A 663 -15.20 -1.34 11.07
N ASN A 664 -14.79 -1.06 12.31
CA ASN A 664 -14.81 -2.04 13.41
C ASN A 664 -16.25 -2.50 13.69
N GLN A 665 -17.21 -1.57 13.72
CA GLN A 665 -18.62 -1.89 13.93
C GLN A 665 -19.20 -2.77 12.82
N ILE A 666 -18.85 -2.51 11.55
CA ILE A 666 -19.24 -3.37 10.42
C ILE A 666 -18.62 -4.76 10.55
N SER A 667 -17.36 -4.85 11.00
CA SER A 667 -16.67 -6.14 11.18
C SER A 667 -17.23 -6.99 12.32
N LEU A 668 -17.77 -6.36 13.37
CA LEU A 668 -18.39 -7.06 14.50
C LEU A 668 -19.77 -7.66 14.12
N GLY A 669 -20.40 -7.21 13.04
CA GLY A 669 -21.70 -7.71 12.57
C GLY A 669 -22.88 -7.19 13.38
N SER A 670 -24.02 -7.90 13.35
CA SER A 670 -25.30 -7.40 13.90
C SER A 670 -25.33 -7.28 15.43
N GLY A 671 -24.62 -8.15 16.16
CA GLY A 671 -24.60 -8.16 17.64
C GLY A 671 -25.98 -8.40 18.26
N SER A 672 -26.08 -8.31 19.59
CA SER A 672 -27.36 -8.44 20.30
C SER A 672 -27.51 -7.35 21.36
N ILE A 673 -28.68 -6.75 21.46
CA ILE A 673 -29.00 -5.76 22.49
C ILE A 673 -29.39 -6.48 23.79
N SER A 674 -28.88 -6.02 24.94
CA SER A 674 -29.26 -6.54 26.25
C SER A 674 -30.67 -6.13 26.67
N PRO A 675 -31.56 -7.08 26.99
CA PRO A 675 -32.90 -6.77 27.49
C PRO A 675 -32.87 -6.01 28.83
N ILE A 676 -31.96 -6.40 29.75
CA ILE A 676 -31.80 -5.71 31.03
C ILE A 676 -31.31 -4.26 30.85
N SER A 677 -30.37 -4.02 29.94
CA SER A 677 -29.87 -2.67 29.71
C SER A 677 -30.95 -1.76 29.06
N VAL A 678 -31.87 -2.35 28.28
CA VAL A 678 -33.07 -1.65 27.79
C VAL A 678 -33.98 -1.25 28.96
N CYS A 679 -34.24 -2.15 29.93
CA CYS A 679 -35.01 -1.81 31.13
C CYS A 679 -34.36 -0.67 31.94
N LEU A 680 -33.02 -0.62 31.98
CA LEU A 680 -32.26 0.45 32.63
C LEU A 680 -32.25 1.78 31.84
N GLY A 681 -32.87 1.83 30.66
CA GLY A 681 -32.95 3.03 29.83
C GLY A 681 -31.67 3.36 29.06
N MET A 682 -30.68 2.46 29.02
CA MET A 682 -29.47 2.61 28.21
C MET A 682 -29.21 1.30 27.43
N PRO A 683 -29.79 1.16 26.22
CA PRO A 683 -29.57 0.00 25.37
C PRO A 683 -28.08 -0.15 24.99
N ILE A 684 -27.50 -1.30 25.31
CA ILE A 684 -26.13 -1.67 25.01
C ILE A 684 -26.17 -2.88 24.08
N ARG A 685 -25.42 -2.78 22.99
CA ARG A 685 -25.21 -3.86 22.04
C ARG A 685 -23.91 -4.58 22.35
N PHE A 686 -23.99 -5.91 22.36
CA PHE A 686 -22.90 -6.82 22.69
C PHE A 686 -22.52 -7.71 21.50
N TRP A 687 -21.23 -8.05 21.41
CA TRP A 687 -20.67 -9.04 20.49
C TRP A 687 -19.68 -9.94 21.22
N LYS A 688 -19.78 -11.26 21.06
CA LYS A 688 -18.69 -12.15 21.50
C LYS A 688 -17.48 -11.97 20.59
N ASP A 689 -16.34 -11.74 21.21
CA ASP A 689 -15.04 -11.76 20.55
C ASP A 689 -14.76 -13.16 20.02
N LEU A 690 -14.20 -13.22 18.81
CA LEU A 690 -13.94 -14.47 18.12
C LEU A 690 -12.60 -15.10 18.43
N ASP A 691 -11.80 -14.46 19.27
CA ASP A 691 -10.49 -14.98 19.62
C ASP A 691 -10.55 -16.46 20.04
N ALA A 692 -9.90 -17.31 19.26
CA ALA A 692 -9.91 -18.76 19.44
C ALA A 692 -9.17 -19.20 20.71
N GLU A 693 -8.30 -18.34 21.25
CA GLU A 693 -7.47 -18.63 22.43
C GLU A 693 -8.30 -19.01 23.66
N PHE A 694 -9.52 -18.45 23.77
CA PHE A 694 -10.37 -18.63 24.94
C PHE A 694 -11.69 -19.34 24.67
N ARG A 695 -11.95 -19.81 23.44
CA ARG A 695 -13.21 -20.51 23.11
C ARG A 695 -13.33 -21.90 23.78
N HIS A 696 -12.20 -22.48 24.16
CA HIS A 696 -12.09 -23.79 24.80
C HIS A 696 -11.20 -23.71 26.04
N ASN A 697 -11.31 -24.69 26.95
CA ASN A 697 -10.53 -24.73 28.20
C ASN A 697 -9.02 -24.60 27.90
N PRO A 698 -8.37 -23.48 28.26
CA PRO A 698 -6.95 -23.31 28.02
C PRO A 698 -6.11 -24.23 28.94
N PRO A 699 -4.90 -24.64 28.52
CA PRO A 699 -4.02 -25.48 29.36
C PRO A 699 -3.73 -24.81 30.71
N GLY A 700 -4.00 -25.51 31.83
CA GLY A 700 -3.92 -24.96 33.20
C GLY A 700 -5.28 -24.71 33.87
N TRP A 701 -6.38 -25.05 33.19
CA TRP A 701 -7.73 -25.08 33.75
C TRP A 701 -7.90 -26.33 34.65
N GLU A 702 -8.12 -26.15 35.96
CA GLU A 702 -8.33 -27.28 36.87
C GLU A 702 -9.65 -27.99 36.55
N GLY A 703 -9.57 -29.31 36.32
CA GLY A 703 -10.72 -30.16 36.00
C GLY A 703 -11.72 -30.16 37.14
N GLY A 704 -12.84 -29.45 36.94
CA GLY A 704 -13.91 -29.33 37.94
C GLY A 704 -14.83 -28.14 37.71
N MET A 705 -14.39 -27.11 36.97
CA MET A 705 -15.24 -26.01 36.53
C MET A 705 -15.50 -26.09 35.03
N THR A 706 -16.76 -26.14 34.62
CA THR A 706 -17.19 -26.06 33.22
C THR A 706 -16.71 -24.76 32.56
N ALA A 707 -16.64 -24.74 31.24
CA ALA A 707 -16.39 -23.52 30.47
C ALA A 707 -17.61 -22.60 30.55
N ASP A 708 -17.84 -22.03 31.72
CA ASP A 708 -18.97 -21.14 31.93
C ASP A 708 -18.76 -19.92 31.04
N SER A 709 -19.85 -19.47 30.41
CA SER A 709 -19.92 -18.25 29.61
C SER A 709 -19.24 -17.05 30.27
N ASN A 710 -19.10 -15.92 29.57
CA ASN A 710 -18.78 -14.66 30.26
C ASN A 710 -19.96 -14.27 31.18
N PRO A 711 -19.89 -14.50 32.51
CA PRO A 711 -21.08 -14.51 33.34
C PRO A 711 -21.66 -13.11 33.53
N ASN A 712 -20.81 -12.08 33.44
CA ASN A 712 -21.24 -10.68 33.50
C ASN A 712 -22.16 -10.32 32.34
N VAL A 713 -21.88 -10.88 31.15
CA VAL A 713 -22.68 -10.62 29.95
C VAL A 713 -23.85 -11.58 29.84
N ALA A 714 -23.66 -12.86 30.17
CA ALA A 714 -24.73 -13.86 30.12
C ALA A 714 -25.94 -13.42 30.94
N VAL A 715 -25.73 -12.95 32.19
CA VAL A 715 -26.83 -12.47 33.04
C VAL A 715 -27.47 -11.19 32.48
N LEU A 716 -26.69 -10.28 31.89
CA LEU A 716 -27.24 -9.09 31.22
C LEU A 716 -28.11 -9.44 30.00
N MET A 717 -27.94 -10.62 29.40
CA MET A 717 -28.70 -11.09 28.25
C MET A 717 -29.91 -11.95 28.62
N MET A 718 -30.28 -12.03 29.90
CA MET A 718 -31.50 -12.73 30.34
C MET A 718 -32.76 -12.10 29.72
N GLU A 719 -33.72 -12.94 29.36
CA GLU A 719 -35.00 -12.52 28.81
C GLU A 719 -35.87 -11.83 29.87
N THR A 720 -36.31 -10.62 29.54
CA THR A 720 -37.12 -9.72 30.38
C THR A 720 -38.55 -9.55 29.86
N ASP A 721 -38.97 -10.29 28.83
CA ASP A 721 -40.36 -10.35 28.42
C ASP A 721 -41.14 -11.33 29.30
N SER A 722 -41.97 -10.79 30.19
CA SER A 722 -42.75 -11.56 31.17
C SER A 722 -43.70 -12.60 30.54
N SER A 723 -44.02 -12.48 29.25
CA SER A 723 -44.92 -13.38 28.52
C SER A 723 -44.22 -14.58 27.89
N LYS A 724 -42.88 -14.58 27.81
CA LYS A 724 -42.11 -15.65 27.18
C LYS A 724 -41.81 -16.79 28.16
N ASP A 725 -41.68 -17.98 27.59
CA ASP A 725 -41.30 -19.19 28.33
C ASP A 725 -39.81 -19.17 28.70
N GLU A 726 -38.99 -18.44 27.93
CA GLU A 726 -37.56 -18.24 28.18
C GLU A 726 -37.26 -17.18 29.24
N TRP A 727 -38.27 -16.61 29.91
CA TRP A 727 -38.10 -15.60 30.96
C TRP A 727 -37.02 -16.00 31.99
N GLY A 728 -36.10 -15.08 32.27
CA GLY A 728 -35.00 -15.30 33.22
C GLY A 728 -33.87 -16.19 32.70
N TRP A 729 -33.97 -16.72 31.48
CA TRP A 729 -32.89 -17.41 30.80
C TRP A 729 -32.18 -16.50 29.82
N ALA A 730 -30.85 -16.59 29.81
CA ALA A 730 -30.05 -16.04 28.73
C ALA A 730 -30.05 -17.02 27.55
N PRO A 731 -30.11 -16.53 26.29
CA PRO A 731 -29.98 -17.38 25.12
C PRO A 731 -28.73 -18.27 25.20
N MET A 732 -28.81 -19.52 24.71
CA MET A 732 -27.68 -20.47 24.74
C MET A 732 -26.41 -19.89 24.13
N TYR A 733 -26.52 -19.04 23.11
CA TYR A 733 -25.40 -18.32 22.53
C TYR A 733 -24.61 -17.52 23.57
N TRP A 734 -25.28 -16.82 24.48
CA TRP A 734 -24.64 -16.06 25.56
C TRP A 734 -24.21 -16.94 26.72
N ASN A 735 -24.96 -18.01 26.98
CA ASN A 735 -24.74 -18.94 28.09
C ASN A 735 -23.80 -20.13 27.78
N SER A 736 -23.05 -20.09 26.68
CA SER A 736 -22.06 -21.12 26.32
C SER A 736 -20.75 -20.50 25.85
N GLN A 737 -19.64 -21.24 25.93
CA GLN A 737 -18.30 -20.84 25.46
C GLN A 737 -17.70 -19.63 26.21
N ILE A 738 -16.45 -19.77 26.62
CA ILE A 738 -15.66 -18.67 27.19
C ILE A 738 -15.28 -17.72 26.05
N GLY A 739 -15.27 -16.40 26.32
CA GLY A 739 -14.87 -15.40 25.33
C GLY A 739 -15.00 -13.97 25.83
N ASN A 740 -14.12 -13.09 25.35
CA ASN A 740 -14.24 -11.65 25.58
C ASN A 740 -15.51 -11.13 24.91
N VAL A 741 -16.04 -10.00 25.37
CA VAL A 741 -17.25 -9.39 24.79
C VAL A 741 -17.00 -7.91 24.52
N TRP A 742 -17.40 -7.44 23.35
CA TRP A 742 -17.40 -6.03 23.00
C TRP A 742 -18.76 -5.41 23.30
N ALA A 743 -18.77 -4.20 23.86
CA ALA A 743 -19.98 -3.48 24.28
C ALA A 743 -19.97 -2.05 23.75
N VAL A 744 -21.08 -1.61 23.18
CA VAL A 744 -21.28 -0.21 22.77
C VAL A 744 -22.70 0.25 23.04
N ARG A 745 -22.90 1.56 23.18
CA ARG A 745 -24.25 2.13 23.26
C ARG A 745 -24.92 2.10 21.90
N GLU A 746 -26.19 1.70 21.89
CA GLU A 746 -26.99 1.65 20.67
C GLU A 746 -27.18 3.04 20.03
N ASP A 747 -27.22 4.09 20.85
CA ASP A 747 -27.38 5.48 20.40
C ASP A 747 -26.10 6.10 19.80
N GLY A 748 -25.01 5.32 19.69
CA GLY A 748 -23.73 5.76 19.11
C GLY A 748 -22.95 6.75 19.98
N ARG A 749 -23.35 6.96 21.25
CA ARG A 749 -22.59 7.79 22.20
C ARG A 749 -21.50 6.97 22.89
N ASP A 750 -20.56 7.69 23.50
CA ASP A 750 -19.46 7.09 24.26
C ASP A 750 -19.99 6.29 25.47
N LEU A 751 -19.53 5.05 25.61
CA LEU A 751 -19.87 4.15 26.71
C LEU A 751 -18.79 4.21 27.80
N ALA A 752 -19.16 4.54 29.03
CA ALA A 752 -18.22 4.57 30.14
C ALA A 752 -18.02 3.16 30.75
N VAL A 753 -16.76 2.83 31.04
CA VAL A 753 -16.38 1.57 31.71
C VAL A 753 -17.14 1.36 33.02
N LYS A 754 -17.29 2.44 33.82
CA LYS A 754 -17.98 2.40 35.10
C LYS A 754 -19.44 1.99 34.96
N ASP A 755 -20.15 2.50 33.96
CA ASP A 755 -21.57 2.20 33.76
C ASP A 755 -21.78 0.73 33.43
N VAL A 756 -20.94 0.17 32.56
CA VAL A 756 -20.98 -1.27 32.21
C VAL A 756 -20.66 -2.14 33.41
N ALA A 757 -19.67 -1.74 34.23
CA ALA A 757 -19.32 -2.47 35.45
C ALA A 757 -20.48 -2.50 36.46
N MET A 758 -21.14 -1.35 36.70
CA MET A 758 -22.31 -1.26 37.58
C MET A 758 -23.46 -2.13 37.09
N MET A 759 -23.76 -2.11 35.79
CA MET A 759 -24.81 -2.94 35.18
C MET A 759 -24.53 -4.43 35.35
N CYS A 760 -23.31 -4.87 35.01
CA CYS A 760 -22.91 -6.28 35.13
C CYS A 760 -23.01 -6.76 36.58
N HIS A 761 -22.57 -5.93 37.52
CA HIS A 761 -22.61 -6.26 38.94
C HIS A 761 -24.03 -6.33 39.48
N PHE A 762 -24.87 -5.35 39.16
CA PHE A 762 -26.27 -5.36 39.57
C PHE A 762 -27.03 -6.55 38.97
N ALA A 763 -26.82 -6.84 37.70
CA ALA A 763 -27.41 -7.99 37.04
C ALA A 763 -27.01 -9.30 37.73
N ARG A 764 -25.70 -9.51 37.93
CA ARG A 764 -25.16 -10.77 38.48
C ARG A 764 -25.39 -10.95 39.98
N ARG A 765 -25.30 -9.88 40.78
CA ARG A 765 -25.36 -9.97 42.25
C ARG A 765 -26.78 -9.82 42.81
N LYS A 766 -27.65 -9.12 42.09
CA LYS A 766 -29.02 -8.85 42.54
C LYS A 766 -30.08 -9.46 41.64
N LEU A 767 -30.07 -9.12 40.34
CA LEU A 767 -31.16 -9.52 39.45
C LEU A 767 -31.21 -11.03 39.23
N GLN A 768 -30.06 -11.69 39.04
CA GLN A 768 -29.99 -13.14 38.85
C GLN A 768 -30.79 -13.91 39.91
N ARG A 769 -30.61 -13.59 41.20
CA ARG A 769 -31.36 -14.21 42.30
C ARG A 769 -32.86 -13.92 42.23
N MET A 770 -33.23 -12.68 41.87
CA MET A 770 -34.65 -12.32 41.73
C MET A 770 -35.33 -13.07 40.56
N PHE A 771 -34.62 -13.30 39.47
CA PHE A 771 -35.11 -14.15 38.38
C PHE A 771 -35.25 -15.62 38.84
N GLU A 772 -34.23 -16.17 39.51
CA GLU A 772 -34.22 -17.53 40.07
C GLU A 772 -35.39 -17.75 41.05
N ASP A 773 -35.61 -16.84 42.01
CA ASP A 773 -36.70 -16.92 42.99
C ASP A 773 -38.09 -16.97 42.31
N VAL A 774 -38.30 -16.20 41.24
CA VAL A 774 -39.57 -16.20 40.49
C VAL A 774 -39.73 -17.49 39.68
N MET A 775 -38.64 -18.02 39.11
CA MET A 775 -38.66 -19.29 38.38
C MET A 775 -38.94 -20.48 39.30
N GLU A 776 -38.29 -20.55 40.47
CA GLU A 776 -38.43 -21.64 41.43
C GLU A 776 -39.80 -21.64 42.14
N SER A 777 -40.35 -20.46 42.42
CA SER A 777 -41.66 -20.32 43.08
C SER A 777 -42.85 -20.61 42.16
N GLY A 778 -42.65 -20.75 40.85
CA GLY A 778 -43.72 -20.94 39.87
C GLY A 778 -44.73 -19.78 39.83
N SER A 779 -44.35 -18.61 40.31
CA SER A 779 -45.28 -17.49 40.52
C SER A 779 -45.52 -16.71 39.22
N GLY A 780 -46.79 -16.35 38.98
CA GLY A 780 -47.29 -15.85 37.68
C GLY A 780 -46.81 -14.44 37.28
N LEU A 781 -47.41 -13.89 36.21
CA LEU A 781 -47.05 -12.59 35.58
C LEU A 781 -46.82 -11.43 36.56
N VAL A 782 -47.56 -11.37 37.68
CA VAL A 782 -47.42 -10.32 38.71
C VAL A 782 -46.05 -10.35 39.40
N SER A 783 -45.47 -11.53 39.64
CA SER A 783 -44.13 -11.66 40.23
C SER A 783 -43.04 -11.27 39.23
N ARG A 784 -43.21 -11.64 37.95
CA ARG A 784 -42.30 -11.23 36.86
C ARG A 784 -42.29 -9.70 36.69
N GLN A 785 -43.46 -9.06 36.74
CA GLN A 785 -43.57 -7.60 36.65
C GLN A 785 -42.86 -6.89 37.81
N ARG A 786 -42.95 -7.42 39.04
CA ARG A 786 -42.21 -6.85 40.18
C ARG A 786 -40.70 -6.87 39.99
N VAL A 787 -40.16 -7.87 39.30
CA VAL A 787 -38.74 -7.90 38.95
C VAL A 787 -38.42 -6.79 37.95
N LEU A 788 -39.24 -6.60 36.91
CA LEU A 788 -39.04 -5.51 35.93
C LEU A 788 -39.12 -4.13 36.57
N ASP A 789 -40.11 -3.90 37.43
CA ASP A 789 -40.29 -2.63 38.15
C ASP A 789 -39.09 -2.33 39.07
N PHE A 790 -38.35 -3.36 39.47
CA PHE A 790 -37.13 -3.22 40.27
C PHE A 790 -35.89 -2.87 39.42
N ILE A 791 -35.88 -3.15 38.11
CA ILE A 791 -34.76 -2.85 37.21
C ILE A 791 -34.75 -1.36 36.87
N THR A 792 -34.22 -0.55 37.77
CA THR A 792 -34.09 0.90 37.59
C THR A 792 -32.65 1.35 37.85
N TRP A 793 -32.27 2.48 37.25
CA TRP A 793 -30.94 3.06 37.41
C TRP A 793 -30.64 3.41 38.88
N ASP A 794 -31.63 3.93 39.61
CA ASP A 794 -31.50 4.31 41.03
C ASP A 794 -31.27 3.10 41.93
N ASN A 795 -31.99 1.99 41.69
CA ASN A 795 -31.79 0.74 42.42
C ASN A 795 -30.41 0.14 42.11
N MET A 796 -29.94 0.26 40.87
CA MET A 796 -28.60 -0.18 40.47
C MET A 796 -27.50 0.61 41.20
N ILE A 797 -27.59 1.94 41.23
CA ILE A 797 -26.62 2.80 41.96
C ILE A 797 -26.65 2.47 43.45
N THR A 798 -27.85 2.42 44.05
CA THR A 798 -28.01 2.12 45.48
C THR A 798 -27.36 0.78 45.83
N HIS A 799 -27.60 -0.25 45.03
CA HIS A 799 -26.99 -1.56 45.22
C HIS A 799 -25.46 -1.55 45.05
N TRP A 800 -24.95 -0.80 44.09
CA TRP A 800 -23.51 -0.65 43.85
C TRP A 800 -22.81 0.02 45.04
N ASP A 801 -23.39 1.08 45.58
CA ASP A 801 -22.86 1.81 46.72
C ASP A 801 -22.93 0.99 48.02
N GLU A 802 -24.03 0.25 48.26
CA GLU A 802 -24.20 -0.63 49.42
C GLU A 802 -23.22 -1.81 49.45
N THR A 803 -22.84 -2.32 48.27
CA THR A 803 -21.98 -3.51 48.15
C THR A 803 -20.49 -3.17 47.96
N GLY A 804 -20.13 -1.89 47.98
CA GLY A 804 -18.73 -1.43 47.95
C GLY A 804 -18.07 -1.42 46.56
N GLY A 805 -18.84 -1.59 45.48
CA GLY A 805 -18.37 -1.42 44.10
C GLY A 805 -17.16 -2.28 43.67
N HIS A 806 -17.03 -3.50 44.20
CA HIS A 806 -15.93 -4.43 43.89
C HIS A 806 -16.40 -5.70 43.18
#